data_AF-A0A7X7VH86-F1
#
_entry.id   AF-A0A7X7VH86-F1
#
_cell.length_a   1.000
_cell.length_b   1.000
_cell.length_c   1.000
_cell.angle_alpha   90.00
_cell.angle_beta   90.00
_cell.angle_gamma   90.00
#
_symmetry.space_group_name_H-M   'P 1'
#
loop_
_entity.id
_entity.type
_entity.pdbx_description
1 polymer ?
#
loop_
_entity_poly.entity_id
_entity_poly.type
_entity_poly.pdbx_seq_one_letter_code
_entity_poly.pdbx_strand_id
1 'polypeptide(L)'
;MAFPYMQAAALLYGAFRYFFKPAPKKAGYKGGSIEVSATANAPVPLVYGNCEVTGNIIYKEDTTSATNNLAVGLCEGQIEGIDSVRINGVNIPVAPDTYQGCSYTPYYGTAAQTTDSRFTSSTMYVTCYENNYVDEGDDTVQDWSSTKRLYIEDDNGDNKSKYLFLKFSIAALNLTASSDITSAYLRLYKNSTSLTSNHTVYVYEMADDSWTESTVKWSNKPAFGDQITTVSGSLFNGTQEYYDINISQWVKDTFDYDASKIVGIGMSVVNSSTGVAQAVFTSRDAAGAPQVLIKYAPKELTAFAHTAYVALTVVDSELFKGHINDIKVTVRGKLIYDGDASPNYSRTPAWVVYDLLTSARYGADIPTALINASSFTAVASYNDTSVTTDEGTTEPRHRCDVVFDDKDTVADRINAVLASFGGYLYTLDGKINLGVDCSASSSHSFTMDNIVAGSFNFWMIDKSEAPNDVSVMYYDAANDFKASYVNVKDQTLIDSYGRNFEEIQLTCINRYSQASRMAKYYLNKTIYSTYGCSFKVSINHCNVAPGDVCEITHTVPGWTAKDFRIISVVEDSNDELEITCEEYDSDLYSDEGLPYTPPEGSTLPNPNELPPIVTGLTLTESHAQGDDGTYIPQIKVDWTVPDYQFPLQYIVWYKLHAAADYIYWELSTDNLAYINTDGAGQYDVVVQTVNQLSGIKTDFGTSPSDTITLAGKTDPPSDVEFNDINCTFYQEVYLEWLPVTDADLAFYEVRTDTNWGNSTNLVYQGKGTAYIMANPALTSYTFYIKARDLSDNYSDNADSIALTKADPVLGAITIDFSGRDCFLTWEHTEDKDFVKYQIKVYSDAARTALVRTENIASPPYIYTYDNNAADNSGTAIRHPYFTVYKLTTLAQSASQNCDDDNAAPGAPTGLTLTPGQGKLFISWTAPAGSDIIGYNVYAKTSSPADTLIAFVNATNYTFDPESENTYYVTVAAVDPFGEGTKCSEETQTTNPYALTNYSLDVPMTSGINYTVAAGKVTWTTGKLWYEDAEYTIAAETTGTAHAFIYWDKDSPTVFQHSDTAPALDDDVWVMAYFDGTNVSGAYAQKIIHGGLVQASSITADKMSVTSLSAISANL
;
A
#
# COMPACT_ATOMS: atom_id res chain seq x y z
N MET A 1 -48.95 -54.98 -13.40
CA MET A 1 -47.80 -55.88 -13.64
C MET A 1 -47.36 -55.73 -15.10
N ALA A 2 -46.92 -54.54 -15.48
CA ALA A 2 -46.60 -54.15 -16.86
C ALA A 2 -45.25 -53.38 -16.85
N PHE A 3 -44.30 -53.61 -17.76
CA PHE A 3 -44.22 -54.63 -18.81
C PHE A 3 -43.34 -55.83 -18.40
N PRO A 4 -43.80 -57.10 -18.48
CA PRO A 4 -42.93 -58.24 -18.17
C PRO A 4 -42.00 -58.66 -19.33
N TYR A 5 -42.20 -58.16 -20.56
CA TYR A 5 -41.63 -58.75 -21.78
C TYR A 5 -40.76 -57.78 -22.60
N MET A 6 -39.63 -57.40 -22.00
CA MET A 6 -38.32 -57.34 -22.67
C MET A 6 -37.16 -57.27 -21.65
N GLN A 7 -37.42 -56.86 -20.40
CA GLN A 7 -36.44 -56.89 -19.30
C GLN A 7 -36.39 -58.22 -18.52
N ALA A 8 -37.38 -59.12 -18.68
CA ALA A 8 -37.32 -60.44 -18.07
C ALA A 8 -36.29 -61.33 -18.79
N ALA A 9 -35.14 -61.51 -18.14
CA ALA A 9 -34.06 -62.44 -18.42
C ALA A 9 -34.32 -63.47 -19.54
N ALA A 10 -33.64 -63.26 -20.68
CA ALA A 10 -33.15 -64.30 -21.59
C ALA A 10 -34.01 -65.58 -21.67
N LEU A 11 -34.94 -65.64 -22.63
CA LEU A 11 -35.67 -66.84 -23.06
C LEU A 11 -34.70 -67.86 -23.70
N LEU A 12 -33.86 -68.45 -22.86
CA LEU A 12 -32.68 -69.23 -23.23
C LEU A 12 -32.60 -70.50 -22.39
N TYR A 13 -33.72 -71.24 -22.30
CA TYR A 13 -33.79 -72.56 -21.66
C TYR A 13 -32.71 -73.54 -22.20
N GLY A 14 -32.22 -73.31 -23.43
CA GLY A 14 -31.05 -73.99 -24.00
C GLY A 14 -29.67 -73.45 -23.57
N ALA A 15 -29.45 -72.12 -23.55
CA ALA A 15 -28.11 -71.55 -23.28
C ALA A 15 -27.91 -70.98 -21.86
N PHE A 16 -28.89 -71.11 -20.96
CA PHE A 16 -28.74 -70.89 -19.51
C PHE A 16 -27.46 -71.55 -18.96
N ARG A 17 -27.03 -72.69 -19.51
CA ARG A 17 -25.79 -73.39 -19.12
C ARG A 17 -24.48 -72.65 -19.46
N TYR A 18 -24.49 -71.69 -20.39
CA TYR A 18 -23.29 -70.95 -20.81
C TYR A 18 -23.09 -69.66 -20.02
N PHE A 19 -24.18 -68.99 -19.58
CA PHE A 19 -24.12 -67.77 -18.77
C PHE A 19 -23.64 -68.00 -17.32
N PHE A 20 -23.57 -69.25 -16.85
CA PHE A 20 -22.98 -69.63 -15.55
C PHE A 20 -21.54 -70.18 -15.66
N LYS A 21 -20.81 -69.90 -16.76
CA LYS A 21 -19.34 -70.07 -16.75
C LYS A 21 -18.71 -69.25 -15.61
N PRO A 22 -17.57 -69.70 -15.03
CA PRO A 22 -16.88 -68.93 -14.00
C PRO A 22 -16.51 -67.53 -14.51
N ALA A 23 -16.52 -66.55 -13.61
CA ALA A 23 -16.41 -65.13 -13.95
C ALA A 23 -15.26 -64.83 -14.92
N PRO A 24 -15.47 -63.97 -15.94
CA PRO A 24 -14.44 -63.61 -16.91
C PRO A 24 -13.20 -63.04 -16.20
N LYS A 25 -12.02 -63.23 -16.79
CA LYS A 25 -10.76 -62.73 -16.22
C LYS A 25 -10.79 -61.21 -16.21
N LYS A 26 -11.06 -60.61 -15.04
CA LYS A 26 -11.09 -59.15 -14.86
C LYS A 26 -9.86 -58.50 -15.53
N ALA A 27 -10.14 -57.54 -16.40
CA ALA A 27 -9.14 -56.64 -16.94
C ALA A 27 -8.75 -55.64 -15.84
N GLY A 28 -7.58 -55.83 -15.25
CA GLY A 28 -6.86 -54.79 -14.53
C GLY A 28 -5.81 -54.16 -15.43
N TYR A 29 -5.39 -52.93 -15.14
CA TYR A 29 -4.31 -52.26 -15.86
C TYR A 29 -3.01 -53.06 -15.71
N LYS A 30 -2.56 -53.71 -16.79
CA LYS A 30 -1.36 -54.56 -16.78
C LYS A 30 -0.10 -53.74 -17.06
N GLY A 31 0.33 -52.96 -16.08
CA GLY A 31 1.73 -52.56 -15.94
C GLY A 31 2.51 -53.62 -15.17
N GLY A 32 3.82 -53.73 -15.41
CA GLY A 32 4.71 -54.32 -14.41
C GLY A 32 4.64 -53.49 -13.12
N SER A 33 5.03 -54.09 -11.98
CA SER A 33 5.03 -53.40 -10.67
C SER A 33 5.81 -52.08 -10.76
N ILE A 34 5.08 -50.99 -10.85
CA ILE A 34 5.50 -49.60 -10.96
C ILE A 34 4.53 -48.85 -10.04
N GLU A 35 4.97 -47.82 -9.33
CA GLU A 35 4.12 -47.12 -8.36
C GLU A 35 2.87 -46.50 -9.01
N VAL A 36 1.76 -47.23 -8.94
CA VAL A 36 0.46 -46.72 -9.34
C VAL A 36 -0.07 -45.87 -8.20
N SER A 37 -0.17 -44.56 -8.43
CA SER A 37 -0.92 -43.67 -7.56
C SER A 37 -2.36 -44.17 -7.40
N ALA A 38 -2.71 -44.65 -6.20
CA ALA A 38 -4.05 -45.04 -5.72
C ALA A 38 -4.83 -46.15 -6.48
N THR A 39 -4.53 -46.47 -7.74
CA THR A 39 -5.45 -47.21 -8.63
C THR A 39 -4.85 -48.41 -9.38
N ALA A 40 -3.86 -49.12 -8.80
CA ALA A 40 -3.31 -50.36 -9.39
C ALA A 40 -4.35 -51.45 -9.67
N ASN A 41 -5.36 -51.54 -8.81
CA ASN A 41 -6.50 -52.45 -8.94
C ASN A 41 -7.76 -51.75 -9.49
N ALA A 42 -7.62 -50.56 -10.10
CA ALA A 42 -8.75 -49.94 -10.75
C ALA A 42 -9.25 -50.83 -11.91
N PRO A 43 -10.57 -50.98 -12.03
CA PRO A 43 -11.14 -51.66 -13.17
C PRO A 43 -10.83 -50.93 -14.48
N VAL A 44 -10.53 -51.70 -15.51
CA VAL A 44 -10.42 -51.16 -16.87
C VAL A 44 -11.81 -51.23 -17.51
N PRO A 45 -12.46 -50.10 -17.85
CA PRO A 45 -13.77 -50.11 -18.46
C PRO A 45 -13.72 -50.58 -19.93
N LEU A 46 -14.87 -50.99 -20.46
CA LEU A 46 -15.07 -51.24 -21.89
C LEU A 46 -15.76 -50.03 -22.50
N VAL A 47 -15.27 -49.55 -23.65
CA VAL A 47 -15.87 -48.42 -24.39
C VAL A 47 -16.24 -48.88 -25.79
N TYR A 48 -17.52 -48.74 -26.14
CA TYR A 48 -18.01 -48.93 -27.51
C TYR A 48 -18.55 -47.61 -28.05
N GLY A 49 -18.37 -47.37 -29.34
CA GLY A 49 -18.73 -46.11 -29.98
C GLY A 49 -17.96 -44.89 -29.46
N ASN A 50 -18.56 -43.70 -29.52
CA ASN A 50 -17.94 -42.45 -29.09
C ASN A 50 -18.46 -42.05 -27.70
N CYS A 51 -17.58 -42.09 -26.70
CA CYS A 51 -17.92 -41.78 -25.31
C CYS A 51 -16.87 -40.85 -24.66
N GLU A 52 -17.29 -40.05 -23.70
CA GLU A 52 -16.36 -39.49 -22.71
C GLU A 52 -16.09 -40.52 -21.59
N VAL A 53 -14.83 -40.69 -21.22
CA VAL A 53 -14.41 -41.46 -20.05
C VAL A 53 -13.64 -40.56 -19.08
N THR A 54 -13.86 -40.78 -17.78
CA THR A 54 -12.94 -40.30 -16.74
C THR A 54 -11.74 -41.23 -16.70
N GLY A 55 -10.56 -40.69 -17.00
CA GLY A 55 -9.34 -41.50 -17.07
C GLY A 55 -8.73 -41.75 -15.69
N ASN A 56 -8.31 -43.00 -15.43
CA ASN A 56 -7.60 -43.35 -14.21
C ASN A 56 -6.10 -43.05 -14.35
N ILE A 57 -5.47 -42.39 -13.38
CA ILE A 57 -4.01 -42.24 -13.37
C ILE A 57 -3.39 -43.61 -13.03
N ILE A 58 -2.67 -44.19 -14.00
CA ILE A 58 -2.03 -45.52 -13.90
C ILE A 58 -0.50 -45.44 -13.80
N TYR A 59 0.08 -44.27 -14.07
CA TYR A 59 1.48 -43.93 -13.83
C TYR A 59 1.58 -42.45 -13.49
N LYS A 60 2.50 -42.11 -12.58
CA LYS A 60 2.91 -40.74 -12.32
C LYS A 60 4.42 -40.70 -12.01
N GLU A 61 5.16 -39.83 -12.70
CA GLU A 61 6.55 -39.50 -12.40
C GLU A 61 6.67 -38.01 -12.07
N ASP A 62 7.02 -37.71 -10.82
CA ASP A 62 7.43 -36.38 -10.37
C ASP A 62 8.88 -36.13 -10.84
N THR A 63 9.02 -35.71 -12.10
CA THR A 63 10.34 -35.49 -12.73
C THR A 63 11.11 -34.33 -12.11
N THR A 64 10.38 -33.29 -11.70
CA THR A 64 10.82 -32.13 -10.91
C THR A 64 9.61 -31.59 -10.15
N SER A 65 9.81 -30.62 -9.25
CA SER A 65 8.68 -29.88 -8.63
C SER A 65 7.85 -29.05 -9.61
N ALA A 66 8.20 -28.99 -10.91
CA ALA A 66 7.57 -28.14 -11.90
C ALA A 66 6.88 -28.90 -13.06
N THR A 67 7.03 -30.23 -13.16
CA THR A 67 6.42 -31.02 -14.25
C THR A 67 6.06 -32.44 -13.81
N ASN A 68 4.80 -32.82 -14.04
CA ASN A 68 4.24 -34.14 -13.82
C ASN A 68 4.15 -34.89 -15.17
N ASN A 69 4.80 -36.05 -15.29
CA ASN A 69 4.52 -36.98 -16.39
C ASN A 69 3.53 -38.05 -15.91
N LEU A 70 2.41 -38.22 -16.59
CA LEU A 70 1.36 -39.17 -16.21
C LEU A 70 1.09 -40.17 -17.33
N ALA A 71 0.67 -41.38 -16.99
CA ALA A 71 -0.15 -42.21 -17.88
C ALA A 71 -1.57 -42.26 -17.33
N VAL A 72 -2.55 -41.98 -18.18
CA VAL A 72 -3.96 -42.04 -17.82
C VAL A 72 -4.63 -43.13 -18.64
N GLY A 73 -5.00 -44.22 -17.96
CA GLY A 73 -5.65 -45.39 -18.55
C GLY A 73 -7.13 -45.13 -18.81
N LEU A 74 -7.55 -45.40 -20.05
CA LEU A 74 -8.89 -45.08 -20.55
C LEU A 74 -9.79 -46.31 -20.58
N CYS A 75 -9.41 -47.36 -21.31
CA CYS A 75 -10.26 -48.55 -21.51
C CYS A 75 -9.49 -49.76 -22.06
N GLU A 76 -10.19 -50.89 -22.14
CA GLU A 76 -9.66 -52.21 -22.49
C GLU A 76 -9.64 -52.48 -24.01
N GLY A 77 -8.51 -52.96 -24.50
CA GLY A 77 -8.29 -53.43 -25.87
C GLY A 77 -7.88 -52.34 -26.85
N GLN A 78 -7.88 -52.71 -28.14
CA GLN A 78 -7.55 -51.78 -29.22
C GLN A 78 -8.75 -50.90 -29.55
N ILE A 79 -8.56 -49.58 -29.50
CA ILE A 79 -9.56 -48.58 -29.86
C ILE A 79 -9.26 -47.92 -31.21
N GLU A 80 -10.27 -47.23 -31.74
CA GLU A 80 -10.19 -46.46 -32.98
C GLU A 80 -9.45 -45.12 -32.80
N GLY A 81 -9.66 -44.42 -31.69
CA GLY A 81 -9.03 -43.11 -31.51
C GLY A 81 -9.37 -42.38 -30.22
N ILE A 82 -8.62 -41.31 -29.98
CA ILE A 82 -8.80 -40.38 -28.86
C ILE A 82 -8.94 -38.99 -29.47
N ASP A 83 -10.11 -38.37 -29.31
CA ASP A 83 -10.49 -37.16 -30.04
C ASP A 83 -10.13 -35.88 -29.27
N SER A 84 -10.18 -35.92 -27.93
CA SER A 84 -9.79 -34.80 -27.07
C SER A 84 -9.42 -35.27 -25.65
N VAL A 85 -8.55 -34.52 -24.98
CA VAL A 85 -8.23 -34.68 -23.54
C VAL A 85 -8.50 -33.35 -22.83
N ARG A 86 -9.28 -33.38 -21.76
CA ARG A 86 -9.61 -32.25 -20.89
C ARG A 86 -9.12 -32.53 -19.47
N ILE A 87 -8.55 -31.52 -18.80
CA ILE A 87 -8.17 -31.56 -17.37
C ILE A 87 -8.74 -30.32 -16.71
N ASN A 88 -9.51 -30.46 -15.62
CA ASN A 88 -10.22 -29.35 -14.96
C ASN A 88 -11.07 -28.49 -15.95
N GLY A 89 -11.54 -29.08 -17.05
CA GLY A 89 -12.25 -28.39 -18.15
C GLY A 89 -11.37 -27.78 -19.25
N VAL A 90 -10.05 -27.70 -19.07
CA VAL A 90 -9.10 -27.13 -20.06
C VAL A 90 -8.69 -28.20 -21.08
N ASN A 91 -8.79 -27.89 -22.38
CA ASN A 91 -8.34 -28.77 -23.47
C ASN A 91 -6.80 -28.85 -23.52
N ILE A 92 -6.25 -30.05 -23.36
CA ILE A 92 -4.81 -30.30 -23.49
C ILE A 92 -4.47 -30.58 -24.96
N PRO A 93 -3.43 -29.94 -25.55
CA PRO A 93 -3.05 -30.16 -26.95
C PRO A 93 -2.21 -31.42 -27.13
N VAL A 94 -2.16 -31.96 -28.35
CA VAL A 94 -1.27 -33.09 -28.70
C VAL A 94 0.21 -32.65 -28.71
N ALA A 95 0.47 -31.41 -29.10
CA ALA A 95 1.80 -30.80 -29.16
C ALA A 95 1.96 -29.70 -28.09
N PRO A 96 3.17 -29.49 -27.53
CA PRO A 96 3.40 -28.61 -26.36
C PRO A 96 3.37 -27.09 -26.65
N ASP A 97 2.83 -26.66 -27.80
CA ASP A 97 2.98 -25.30 -28.34
C ASP A 97 1.83 -24.34 -28.01
N THR A 98 0.69 -24.84 -27.52
CA THR A 98 -0.50 -24.00 -27.24
C THR A 98 -0.74 -23.72 -25.75
N TYR A 99 -0.31 -24.60 -24.84
CA TYR A 99 -0.59 -24.50 -23.39
C TYR A 99 0.64 -24.79 -22.53
N GLN A 100 1.58 -23.85 -22.48
CA GLN A 100 2.68 -23.81 -21.48
C GLN A 100 3.49 -25.12 -21.35
N GLY A 101 3.71 -25.85 -22.45
CA GLY A 101 4.44 -27.13 -22.42
C GLY A 101 3.62 -28.36 -22.01
N CYS A 102 2.35 -28.19 -21.62
CA CYS A 102 1.44 -29.31 -21.43
C CYS A 102 1.16 -30.00 -22.78
N SER A 103 1.15 -31.33 -22.80
CA SER A 103 0.90 -32.11 -24.02
C SER A 103 0.37 -33.51 -23.72
N TYR A 104 -0.26 -34.16 -24.70
CA TYR A 104 -0.59 -35.59 -24.62
C TYR A 104 -0.17 -36.40 -25.84
N THR A 105 0.19 -37.66 -25.62
CA THR A 105 0.46 -38.65 -26.67
C THR A 105 -0.55 -39.80 -26.54
N PRO A 106 -1.40 -40.05 -27.54
CA PRO A 106 -2.43 -41.09 -27.49
C PRO A 106 -1.84 -42.48 -27.77
N TYR A 107 -2.31 -43.47 -27.00
CA TYR A 107 -1.96 -44.88 -27.13
C TYR A 107 -3.22 -45.73 -27.23
N TYR A 108 -3.44 -46.36 -28.38
CA TYR A 108 -4.71 -46.99 -28.74
C TYR A 108 -4.90 -48.41 -28.22
N GLY A 109 -4.00 -48.94 -27.37
CA GLY A 109 -4.15 -50.26 -26.76
C GLY A 109 -3.89 -51.42 -27.71
N THR A 110 -2.97 -51.29 -28.66
CA THR A 110 -2.59 -52.41 -29.53
C THR A 110 -1.79 -53.49 -28.78
N ALA A 111 -1.68 -54.69 -29.35
CA ALA A 111 -0.88 -55.78 -28.79
C ALA A 111 0.64 -55.54 -28.90
N ALA A 112 1.07 -54.74 -29.87
CA ALA A 112 2.47 -54.42 -30.18
C ALA A 112 2.84 -52.98 -29.76
N GLN A 113 2.06 -52.39 -28.86
CA GLN A 113 2.26 -51.03 -28.37
C GLN A 113 3.62 -50.91 -27.65
N THR A 114 4.31 -49.79 -27.85
CA THR A 114 5.56 -49.46 -27.15
C THR A 114 5.32 -48.45 -26.04
N THR A 115 6.19 -48.45 -25.03
CA THR A 115 6.08 -47.50 -23.90
C THR A 115 6.45 -46.09 -24.35
N ASP A 116 5.81 -45.09 -23.74
CA ASP A 116 6.10 -43.69 -24.01
C ASP A 116 7.50 -43.31 -23.48
N SER A 117 8.20 -42.45 -24.22
CA SER A 117 9.55 -41.99 -23.86
C SER A 117 9.60 -41.13 -22.59
N ARG A 118 8.46 -40.66 -22.09
CA ARG A 118 8.34 -40.00 -20.79
C ARG A 118 8.57 -40.95 -19.62
N PHE A 119 8.30 -42.25 -19.77
CA PHE A 119 8.25 -43.19 -18.64
C PHE A 119 9.57 -43.95 -18.50
N THR A 120 10.60 -43.23 -18.04
CA THR A 120 11.98 -43.75 -18.02
C THR A 120 12.41 -44.38 -16.70
N SER A 121 11.76 -44.01 -15.59
CA SER A 121 12.08 -44.54 -14.25
C SER A 121 10.82 -44.88 -13.45
N SER A 122 10.98 -45.75 -12.46
CA SER A 122 9.98 -46.08 -11.44
C SER A 122 10.62 -45.99 -10.06
N THR A 123 9.84 -45.60 -9.04
CA THR A 123 10.20 -45.85 -7.64
C THR A 123 9.49 -47.12 -7.15
N MET A 124 10.01 -47.77 -6.11
CA MET A 124 9.33 -48.77 -5.29
C MET A 124 9.65 -48.52 -3.81
N TYR A 125 8.63 -48.28 -2.99
CA TYR A 125 8.71 -48.37 -1.53
C TYR A 125 8.65 -49.83 -1.07
N VAL A 126 9.79 -50.39 -0.66
CA VAL A 126 9.87 -51.70 -0.01
C VAL A 126 9.66 -51.49 1.49
N THR A 127 8.57 -52.02 2.04
CA THR A 127 8.27 -51.96 3.48
C THR A 127 9.20 -52.87 4.27
N CYS A 128 9.64 -52.42 5.45
CA CYS A 128 10.36 -53.29 6.39
C CYS A 128 9.45 -54.45 6.83
N TYR A 129 9.96 -55.68 6.74
CA TYR A 129 9.21 -56.88 7.11
C TYR A 129 9.77 -57.59 8.35
N GLU A 130 10.95 -57.22 8.86
CA GLU A 130 11.41 -57.54 10.22
C GLU A 130 12.28 -56.37 10.74
N ASN A 131 11.99 -55.83 11.92
CA ASN A 131 12.79 -54.80 12.59
C ASN A 131 12.90 -55.01 14.10
N ASN A 132 14.12 -55.03 14.63
CA ASN A 132 14.31 -54.97 16.09
C ASN A 132 15.59 -54.21 16.45
N TYR A 133 15.75 -53.82 17.71
CA TYR A 133 17.04 -53.45 18.27
C TYR A 133 17.44 -54.41 19.39
N VAL A 134 18.74 -54.50 19.67
CA VAL A 134 19.28 -55.30 20.76
C VAL A 134 20.03 -54.39 21.73
N ASP A 135 20.07 -54.76 23.01
CA ASP A 135 20.67 -53.97 24.09
C ASP A 135 21.78 -54.79 24.79
N GLU A 136 22.99 -54.25 24.86
CA GLU A 136 24.13 -54.88 25.55
C GLU A 136 23.89 -55.09 27.04
N GLY A 137 23.10 -54.21 27.67
CA GLY A 137 22.72 -54.30 29.07
C GLY A 137 21.59 -55.30 29.36
N ASP A 138 20.87 -55.76 28.31
CA ASP A 138 19.69 -56.60 28.45
C ASP A 138 19.57 -57.66 27.32
N ASP A 139 20.12 -58.85 27.59
CA ASP A 139 20.04 -60.03 26.71
C ASP A 139 18.68 -60.76 26.78
N THR A 140 17.58 -59.98 26.78
CA THR A 140 16.23 -60.46 26.47
C THR A 140 15.82 -60.05 25.05
N VAL A 141 14.78 -60.69 24.52
CA VAL A 141 14.18 -60.26 23.25
C VAL A 141 13.43 -58.96 23.50
N GLN A 142 13.87 -57.90 22.84
CA GLN A 142 13.32 -56.56 23.00
C GLN A 142 12.02 -56.44 22.20
N ASP A 143 10.87 -56.77 22.79
CA ASP A 143 9.54 -56.63 22.15
C ASP A 143 8.91 -55.28 22.48
N TRP A 144 9.35 -54.23 21.78
CA TRP A 144 8.84 -52.87 21.92
C TRP A 144 7.74 -52.52 20.91
N SER A 145 7.05 -53.53 20.35
CA SER A 145 5.83 -53.37 19.54
C SER A 145 4.74 -52.52 20.25
N SER A 146 4.79 -52.48 21.59
CA SER A 146 3.92 -51.66 22.45
C SER A 146 4.25 -50.16 22.47
N THR A 147 5.52 -49.74 22.30
CA THR A 147 5.91 -48.31 22.22
C THR A 147 6.26 -47.85 20.81
N LYS A 148 6.46 -48.79 19.89
CA LYS A 148 6.69 -48.58 18.45
C LYS A 148 7.95 -47.77 18.15
N ARG A 149 9.01 -47.96 18.94
CA ARG A 149 10.29 -47.26 18.85
C ARG A 149 11.47 -48.22 18.67
N LEU A 150 12.45 -47.78 17.89
CA LEU A 150 13.71 -48.47 17.58
C LEU A 150 14.88 -47.61 18.01
N TYR A 151 15.92 -48.20 18.58
CA TYR A 151 17.03 -47.47 19.19
C TYR A 151 18.38 -47.84 18.57
N ILE A 152 19.24 -46.84 18.39
CA ILE A 152 20.70 -47.01 18.34
C ILE A 152 21.33 -46.18 19.46
N GLU A 153 22.29 -46.73 20.18
CA GLU A 153 22.89 -46.10 21.37
C GLU A 153 24.35 -46.51 21.58
N ASP A 154 25.18 -45.58 22.06
CA ASP A 154 26.55 -45.80 22.50
C ASP A 154 26.83 -44.92 23.75
N ASP A 155 26.93 -45.56 24.91
CA ASP A 155 27.20 -44.97 26.22
C ASP A 155 28.63 -45.34 26.65
N ASN A 156 29.51 -44.34 26.65
CA ASN A 156 30.95 -44.47 26.43
C ASN A 156 31.72 -45.12 27.61
N GLY A 157 31.53 -46.44 27.78
CA GLY A 157 32.21 -47.29 28.76
C GLY A 157 31.31 -48.15 29.67
N ASP A 158 29.98 -48.11 29.52
CA ASP A 158 29.03 -48.66 30.50
C ASP A 158 28.32 -49.97 30.07
N ASN A 159 28.74 -50.59 28.95
CA ASN A 159 28.13 -51.79 28.34
C ASN A 159 26.62 -51.65 28.05
N LYS A 160 26.20 -50.52 27.43
CA LYS A 160 24.81 -50.23 27.05
C LYS A 160 24.62 -49.95 25.56
N SER A 161 25.50 -50.50 24.72
CA SER A 161 25.41 -50.33 23.28
C SER A 161 24.08 -50.87 22.76
N LYS A 162 23.35 -50.11 21.93
CA LYS A 162 22.15 -50.58 21.23
C LYS A 162 22.35 -50.55 19.73
N TYR A 163 22.04 -51.68 19.11
CA TYR A 163 22.17 -51.88 17.67
C TYR A 163 20.80 -52.17 17.05
N LEU A 164 20.50 -51.50 15.95
CA LEU A 164 19.27 -51.63 15.20
C LEU A 164 19.48 -52.58 14.02
N PHE A 165 18.51 -53.46 13.77
CA PHE A 165 18.46 -54.38 12.64
C PHE A 165 17.13 -54.23 11.90
N LEU A 166 17.20 -54.22 10.57
CA LEU A 166 16.06 -54.08 9.66
C LEU A 166 16.19 -55.08 8.50
N LYS A 167 15.06 -55.59 7.98
CA LYS A 167 15.00 -56.38 6.74
C LYS A 167 13.97 -55.89 5.76
N PHE A 168 14.35 -55.91 4.49
CA PHE A 168 13.51 -55.55 3.36
C PHE A 168 13.62 -56.65 2.29
N SER A 169 12.50 -57.12 1.74
CA SER A 169 12.53 -58.10 0.64
C SER A 169 12.40 -57.39 -0.69
N ILE A 170 13.47 -57.44 -1.49
CA ILE A 170 13.50 -56.86 -2.85
C ILE A 170 13.16 -57.89 -3.93
N ALA A 171 12.70 -59.09 -3.54
CA ALA A 171 12.30 -60.17 -4.45
C ALA A 171 11.17 -59.78 -5.43
N ALA A 172 10.40 -58.73 -5.12
CA ALA A 172 9.36 -58.18 -6.00
C ALA A 172 9.90 -57.28 -7.13
N LEU A 173 11.20 -56.94 -7.12
CA LEU A 173 11.85 -56.19 -8.21
C LEU A 173 11.96 -57.05 -9.47
N ASN A 174 11.08 -56.81 -10.43
CA ASN A 174 11.16 -57.42 -11.76
C ASN A 174 12.16 -56.64 -12.64
N LEU A 175 13.46 -56.93 -12.47
CA LEU A 175 14.57 -56.29 -13.19
C LEU A 175 15.35 -57.29 -14.07
N THR A 176 16.09 -56.77 -15.04
CA THR A 176 16.96 -57.58 -15.92
C THR A 176 18.35 -57.73 -15.32
N ALA A 177 18.86 -56.64 -14.73
CA ALA A 177 20.15 -56.58 -14.04
C ALA A 177 20.14 -55.49 -12.95
N SER A 178 21.07 -55.54 -12.00
CA SER A 178 21.25 -54.47 -10.99
C SER A 178 21.56 -53.10 -11.59
N SER A 179 22.09 -53.04 -12.82
CA SER A 179 22.32 -51.81 -13.58
C SER A 179 21.03 -51.01 -13.82
N ASP A 180 19.89 -51.70 -13.83
CA ASP A 180 18.58 -51.09 -13.99
C ASP A 180 18.20 -50.26 -12.76
N ILE A 181 18.77 -50.54 -11.58
CA ILE A 181 18.58 -49.74 -10.37
C ILE A 181 19.35 -48.42 -10.52
N THR A 182 18.65 -47.29 -10.54
CA THR A 182 19.26 -45.96 -10.58
C THR A 182 19.80 -45.57 -9.21
N SER A 183 19.01 -45.73 -8.15
CA SER A 183 19.40 -45.44 -6.76
C SER A 183 18.53 -46.20 -5.76
N ALA A 184 19.03 -46.39 -4.54
CA ALA A 184 18.22 -46.87 -3.42
C ALA A 184 18.57 -46.13 -2.12
N TYR A 185 17.55 -45.83 -1.31
CA TYR A 185 17.65 -45.10 -0.05
C TYR A 185 16.88 -45.81 1.06
N LEU A 186 17.50 -46.01 2.21
CA LEU A 186 16.83 -46.39 3.45
C LEU A 186 16.19 -45.13 4.05
N ARG A 187 14.85 -45.10 4.09
CA ARG A 187 14.06 -44.05 4.71
C ARG A 187 13.66 -44.44 6.13
N LEU A 188 14.00 -43.58 7.10
CA LEU A 188 13.68 -43.75 8.52
C LEU A 188 12.95 -42.52 9.06
N TYR A 189 11.87 -42.72 9.81
CA TYR A 189 11.18 -41.63 10.53
C TYR A 189 11.69 -41.51 11.97
N LYS A 190 12.24 -40.35 12.30
CA LYS A 190 12.82 -40.04 13.62
C LYS A 190 11.75 -39.69 14.64
N ASN A 191 11.81 -40.31 15.82
CA ASN A 191 10.78 -40.23 16.85
C ASN A 191 11.14 -39.29 18.04
N SER A 192 12.42 -38.99 18.27
CA SER A 192 12.89 -38.20 19.44
C SER A 192 13.91 -37.12 19.06
N THR A 193 13.93 -36.02 19.82
CA THR A 193 14.77 -34.82 19.59
C THR A 193 16.08 -34.78 20.40
N SER A 194 16.37 -35.82 21.18
CA SER A 194 17.42 -35.83 22.21
C SER A 194 18.85 -36.10 21.70
N LEU A 195 19.39 -35.24 20.84
CA LEU A 195 20.83 -35.18 20.58
C LEU A 195 21.39 -33.79 20.89
N THR A 196 22.30 -33.72 21.86
CA THR A 196 23.01 -32.48 22.24
C THR A 196 24.27 -32.20 21.40
N SER A 197 24.61 -33.11 20.48
CA SER A 197 25.84 -33.08 19.68
C SER A 197 25.67 -33.78 18.33
N ASN A 198 26.56 -33.49 17.38
CA ASN A 198 26.65 -34.23 16.12
C ASN A 198 27.32 -35.60 16.38
N HIS A 199 26.61 -36.68 16.11
CA HIS A 199 27.13 -38.05 16.23
C HIS A 199 27.26 -38.71 14.86
N THR A 200 28.09 -39.74 14.78
CA THR A 200 28.30 -40.51 13.56
C THR A 200 27.52 -41.82 13.65
N VAL A 201 26.70 -42.12 12.66
CA VAL A 201 25.99 -43.40 12.53
C VAL A 201 26.64 -44.22 11.44
N TYR A 202 26.96 -45.47 11.74
CA TYR A 202 27.45 -46.45 10.78
C TYR A 202 26.31 -47.37 10.37
N VAL A 203 26.25 -47.64 9.07
CA VAL A 203 25.24 -48.50 8.45
C VAL A 203 25.96 -49.65 7.77
N TYR A 204 25.63 -50.86 8.17
CA TYR A 204 26.27 -52.11 7.80
C TYR A 204 25.29 -53.01 7.03
N GLU A 205 25.83 -53.86 6.17
CA GLU A 205 25.11 -55.02 5.70
C GLU A 205 24.98 -56.06 6.83
N MET A 206 24.07 -57.01 6.65
CA MET A 206 23.89 -58.12 7.58
C MET A 206 24.49 -59.39 6.99
N ALA A 207 25.44 -59.99 7.70
CA ALA A 207 26.09 -61.23 7.26
C ALA A 207 25.21 -62.49 7.41
N ASP A 208 24.07 -62.37 8.10
CA ASP A 208 23.08 -63.43 8.28
C ASP A 208 21.65 -62.85 8.40
N ASP A 209 20.76 -63.34 7.53
CA ASP A 209 19.34 -63.01 7.49
C ASP A 209 18.42 -64.11 8.06
N SER A 210 18.95 -65.02 8.88
CA SER A 210 18.16 -66.06 9.56
C SER A 210 17.33 -65.57 10.77
N TRP A 211 17.64 -64.39 11.32
CA TRP A 211 17.01 -63.87 12.55
C TRP A 211 15.53 -63.48 12.39
N THR A 212 14.78 -63.44 13.50
CA THR A 212 13.41 -62.88 13.54
C THR A 212 13.26 -61.95 14.74
N GLU A 213 12.35 -60.99 14.67
CA GLU A 213 12.03 -60.08 15.78
C GLU A 213 11.78 -60.82 17.09
N SER A 214 11.04 -61.93 17.01
CA SER A 214 10.64 -62.75 18.16
C SER A 214 11.78 -63.56 18.82
N THR A 215 12.97 -63.59 18.20
CA THR A 215 14.10 -64.43 18.66
C THR A 215 15.41 -63.68 18.81
N VAL A 216 15.56 -62.49 18.25
CA VAL A 216 16.82 -61.72 18.26
C VAL A 216 17.04 -60.98 19.58
N LYS A 217 18.26 -61.09 20.12
CA LYS A 217 18.72 -60.50 21.38
C LYS A 217 20.25 -60.34 21.35
N TRP A 218 20.86 -59.69 22.35
CA TRP A 218 22.29 -59.33 22.30
C TRP A 218 23.25 -60.51 22.06
N SER A 219 23.00 -61.67 22.64
CA SER A 219 23.86 -62.86 22.57
C SER A 219 23.73 -63.66 21.27
N ASN A 220 22.62 -63.53 20.53
CA ASN A 220 22.39 -64.20 19.26
C ASN A 220 22.16 -63.23 18.08
N LYS A 221 22.40 -61.93 18.29
CA LYS A 221 22.33 -60.93 17.24
C LYS A 221 23.24 -61.34 16.06
N PRO A 222 22.83 -61.09 14.81
CA PRO A 222 23.69 -61.40 13.68
C PRO A 222 24.87 -60.42 13.64
N ALA A 223 25.95 -60.85 13.01
CA ALA A 223 27.13 -60.01 12.84
C ALA A 223 26.88 -58.93 11.77
N PHE A 224 27.39 -57.73 12.02
CA PHE A 224 27.57 -56.73 10.97
C PHE A 224 28.60 -57.25 9.95
N GLY A 225 28.28 -57.14 8.66
CA GLY A 225 29.21 -57.41 7.56
C GLY A 225 30.02 -56.17 7.20
N ASP A 226 30.28 -55.98 5.91
CA ASP A 226 30.91 -54.76 5.40
C ASP A 226 30.04 -53.51 5.64
N GLN A 227 30.71 -52.37 5.76
CA GLN A 227 30.04 -51.10 6.05
C GLN A 227 29.53 -50.46 4.75
N ILE A 228 28.20 -50.34 4.62
CA ILE A 228 27.53 -49.74 3.47
C ILE A 228 27.83 -48.24 3.37
N THR A 229 27.69 -47.52 4.49
CA THR A 229 27.89 -46.06 4.50
C THR A 229 28.15 -45.49 5.91
N THR A 230 28.62 -44.25 5.96
CA THR A 230 28.76 -43.44 7.17
C THR A 230 27.87 -42.21 7.07
N VAL A 231 27.02 -42.00 8.08
CA VAL A 231 26.17 -40.80 8.19
C VAL A 231 26.72 -39.92 9.32
N SER A 232 27.26 -38.75 8.96
CA SER A 232 27.91 -37.82 9.88
C SER A 232 27.20 -36.46 9.91
N GLY A 233 27.26 -35.77 11.05
CA GLY A 233 26.82 -34.38 11.18
C GLY A 233 25.48 -34.23 11.89
N SER A 234 24.74 -33.17 11.54
CA SER A 234 23.46 -32.82 12.18
C SER A 234 22.25 -33.61 11.63
N LEU A 235 22.48 -34.65 10.83
CA LEU A 235 21.44 -35.43 10.13
C LEU A 235 20.45 -36.16 11.07
N PHE A 236 20.76 -36.25 12.36
CA PHE A 236 19.83 -36.75 13.38
C PHE A 236 19.53 -35.70 14.48
N ASN A 237 19.95 -34.46 14.30
CA ASN A 237 19.66 -33.32 15.19
C ASN A 237 18.32 -32.65 14.77
N GLY A 238 17.64 -31.92 15.66
CA GLY A 238 16.41 -31.18 15.33
C GLY A 238 15.10 -31.99 15.34
N THR A 239 14.16 -31.62 14.49
CA THR A 239 12.72 -31.99 14.48
C THR A 239 12.44 -33.47 14.13
N GLN A 240 11.19 -33.92 14.28
CA GLN A 240 10.69 -35.22 13.80
C GLN A 240 10.40 -35.16 12.28
N GLU A 241 11.19 -35.88 11.49
CA GLU A 241 11.07 -35.93 10.02
C GLU A 241 11.60 -37.27 9.46
N TYR A 242 11.46 -37.45 8.14
CA TYR A 242 12.06 -38.57 7.41
C TYR A 242 13.48 -38.24 6.98
N TYR A 243 14.38 -39.21 7.09
CA TYR A 243 15.75 -39.13 6.56
C TYR A 243 16.02 -40.28 5.60
N ASP A 244 16.64 -39.96 4.46
CA ASP A 244 16.98 -40.90 3.40
C ASP A 244 18.50 -41.16 3.38
N ILE A 245 18.89 -42.36 3.77
CA ILE A 245 20.28 -42.82 3.78
C ILE A 245 20.57 -43.58 2.48
N ASN A 246 21.54 -43.12 1.68
CA ASN A 246 21.89 -43.78 0.43
C ASN A 246 22.49 -45.17 0.68
N ILE A 247 21.83 -46.21 0.16
CA ILE A 247 22.26 -47.62 0.19
C ILE A 247 22.30 -48.24 -1.23
N SER A 248 22.38 -47.39 -2.27
CA SER A 248 22.21 -47.77 -3.67
C SER A 248 23.09 -48.93 -4.12
N GLN A 249 24.35 -48.95 -3.67
CA GLN A 249 25.30 -49.98 -4.08
C GLN A 249 24.97 -51.32 -3.40
N TRP A 250 24.69 -51.32 -2.08
CA TRP A 250 24.31 -52.54 -1.36
C TRP A 250 23.08 -53.20 -1.98
N VAL A 251 22.03 -52.45 -2.29
CA VAL A 251 20.81 -52.98 -2.92
C VAL A 251 21.09 -53.60 -4.30
N LYS A 252 22.04 -53.05 -5.07
CA LYS A 252 22.51 -53.64 -6.34
C LYS A 252 23.26 -54.93 -6.13
N ASP A 253 24.18 -54.96 -5.17
CA ASP A 253 24.99 -56.13 -4.87
C ASP A 253 24.13 -57.27 -4.29
N THR A 254 23.16 -56.97 -3.42
CA THR A 254 22.10 -57.90 -3.01
C THR A 254 21.30 -58.42 -4.22
N PHE A 255 20.94 -57.53 -5.16
CA PHE A 255 20.18 -57.92 -6.35
C PHE A 255 20.98 -58.83 -7.30
N ASP A 256 22.30 -58.70 -7.40
CA ASP A 256 23.11 -59.60 -8.25
C ASP A 256 23.54 -60.88 -7.54
N TYR A 257 23.94 -60.81 -6.25
CA TYR A 257 24.68 -61.89 -5.59
C TYR A 257 23.90 -62.68 -4.54
N ASP A 258 22.87 -62.11 -3.89
CA ASP A 258 22.03 -62.86 -2.94
C ASP A 258 20.86 -63.54 -3.66
N ALA A 259 20.69 -64.85 -3.45
CA ALA A 259 19.57 -65.61 -4.00
C ALA A 259 18.23 -65.33 -3.27
N SER A 260 18.27 -64.89 -2.00
CA SER A 260 17.06 -64.63 -1.19
C SER A 260 16.42 -63.27 -1.48
N LYS A 261 17.19 -62.34 -2.08
CA LYS A 261 16.82 -60.94 -2.34
C LYS A 261 16.38 -60.23 -1.07
N ILE A 262 17.10 -60.46 0.03
CA ILE A 262 16.86 -59.79 1.32
C ILE A 262 17.94 -58.73 1.53
N VAL A 263 17.50 -57.49 1.70
CA VAL A 263 18.35 -56.37 2.11
C VAL A 263 18.27 -56.31 3.63
N GLY A 264 19.17 -57.03 4.29
CA GLY A 264 19.43 -56.88 5.73
C GLY A 264 20.30 -55.64 5.99
N ILE A 265 19.93 -54.84 6.98
CA ILE A 265 20.67 -53.64 7.39
C ILE A 265 20.87 -53.64 8.91
N GLY A 266 22.11 -53.42 9.33
CA GLY A 266 22.51 -53.16 10.71
C GLY A 266 22.92 -51.71 10.91
N MET A 267 22.61 -51.12 12.06
CA MET A 267 23.02 -49.75 12.39
C MET A 267 23.55 -49.64 13.82
N SER A 268 24.64 -48.89 13.96
CA SER A 268 25.18 -48.45 15.25
C SER A 268 25.51 -46.96 15.21
N VAL A 269 25.60 -46.34 16.39
CA VAL A 269 26.11 -44.97 16.55
C VAL A 269 27.49 -45.03 17.21
N VAL A 270 28.37 -44.09 16.89
CA VAL A 270 29.69 -43.96 17.51
C VAL A 270 29.76 -42.67 18.31
N ASN A 271 30.14 -42.81 19.57
CA ASN A 271 30.29 -41.73 20.52
C ASN A 271 31.74 -41.24 20.61
N SER A 272 32.05 -40.15 19.89
CA SER A 272 33.35 -39.49 19.91
C SER A 272 33.54 -38.50 21.08
N SER A 273 32.65 -38.53 22.08
CA SER A 273 32.53 -37.51 23.13
C SER A 273 32.25 -38.11 24.51
N THR A 274 32.24 -37.28 25.56
CA THR A 274 31.79 -37.68 26.90
C THR A 274 30.28 -37.44 27.04
N GLY A 275 29.49 -38.52 27.09
CA GLY A 275 28.03 -38.49 27.17
C GLY A 275 27.42 -39.77 26.61
N VAL A 276 26.12 -39.74 26.28
CA VAL A 276 25.42 -40.82 25.57
C VAL A 276 25.10 -40.34 24.14
N ALA A 277 25.41 -41.15 23.14
CA ALA A 277 24.94 -40.93 21.77
C ALA A 277 23.70 -41.81 21.53
N GLN A 278 22.53 -41.24 21.19
CA GLN A 278 21.31 -42.03 20.95
C GLN A 278 20.47 -41.46 19.81
N ALA A 279 19.97 -42.31 18.91
CA ALA A 279 18.89 -41.95 17.99
C ALA A 279 17.71 -42.93 18.12
N VAL A 280 16.49 -42.38 17.98
CA VAL A 280 15.25 -43.14 18.11
C VAL A 280 14.45 -43.03 16.82
N PHE A 281 14.19 -44.16 16.19
CA PHE A 281 13.37 -44.29 14.98
C PHE A 281 12.04 -44.96 15.31
N THR A 282 11.16 -45.03 14.32
CA THR A 282 9.82 -45.60 14.47
C THR A 282 9.79 -47.07 14.02
N SER A 283 8.99 -47.92 14.68
CA SER A 283 8.82 -49.35 14.32
C SER A 283 8.01 -49.52 13.02
N ARG A 284 8.08 -50.71 12.38
CA ARG A 284 7.16 -51.10 11.28
C ARG A 284 5.68 -50.95 11.67
N ASP A 285 5.37 -51.09 12.95
CA ASP A 285 4.00 -51.11 13.49
C ASP A 285 3.36 -49.73 13.67
N ALA A 286 4.05 -48.65 13.27
CA ALA A 286 3.60 -47.26 13.41
C ALA A 286 3.63 -46.50 12.07
N ALA A 287 2.89 -45.39 12.02
CA ALA A 287 3.04 -44.40 10.97
C ALA A 287 4.47 -43.82 11.03
N GLY A 288 5.19 -43.84 9.91
CA GLY A 288 6.66 -43.61 9.90
C GLY A 288 7.51 -44.89 9.87
N ALA A 289 6.89 -46.05 9.57
CA ALA A 289 7.59 -47.33 9.40
C ALA A 289 8.85 -47.22 8.49
N PRO A 290 9.95 -47.94 8.81
CA PRO A 290 11.13 -47.99 7.96
C PRO A 290 10.81 -48.53 6.55
N GLN A 291 11.40 -47.92 5.52
CA GLN A 291 11.21 -48.29 4.12
C GLN A 291 12.53 -48.22 3.36
N VAL A 292 12.67 -48.99 2.29
CA VAL A 292 13.71 -48.79 1.28
C VAL A 292 13.06 -48.28 0.00
N LEU A 293 13.42 -47.08 -0.45
CA LEU A 293 13.02 -46.50 -1.72
C LEU A 293 14.00 -46.98 -2.78
N ILE A 294 13.52 -47.61 -3.85
CA ILE A 294 14.36 -48.09 -4.96
C ILE A 294 13.89 -47.40 -6.23
N LYS A 295 14.73 -46.57 -6.84
CA LYS A 295 14.52 -46.04 -8.19
C LYS A 295 15.16 -46.96 -9.22
N TYR A 296 14.44 -47.36 -10.26
CA TYR A 296 14.91 -48.29 -11.28
C TYR A 296 14.22 -48.11 -12.63
N ALA A 297 14.84 -48.62 -13.70
CA ALA A 297 14.24 -48.88 -14.99
C ALA A 297 13.55 -50.25 -14.98
N PRO A 298 12.23 -50.37 -15.20
CA PRO A 298 11.55 -51.66 -15.20
C PRO A 298 12.01 -52.56 -16.36
N LYS A 299 12.29 -53.85 -16.09
CA LYS A 299 12.59 -54.86 -17.13
C LYS A 299 11.53 -54.93 -18.21
N GLU A 300 10.30 -55.01 -17.73
CA GLU A 300 9.10 -54.96 -18.54
C GLU A 300 8.57 -53.52 -18.49
N LEU A 301 9.26 -52.60 -19.18
CA LEU A 301 8.56 -51.51 -19.88
C LEU A 301 7.75 -52.11 -21.04
N THR A 302 6.93 -53.14 -20.75
CA THR A 302 5.76 -53.46 -21.54
C THR A 302 4.90 -52.22 -21.49
N ALA A 303 4.65 -51.64 -22.66
CA ALA A 303 3.58 -50.68 -22.78
C ALA A 303 2.31 -51.28 -22.18
N PHE A 304 1.35 -50.44 -21.78
CA PHE A 304 0.04 -50.92 -21.36
C PHE A 304 -0.67 -51.58 -22.56
N ALA A 305 -0.29 -52.82 -22.86
CA ALA A 305 -0.67 -53.54 -24.07
C ALA A 305 -2.10 -54.04 -23.89
N HIS A 306 -2.91 -53.90 -24.93
CA HIS A 306 -4.37 -54.06 -24.81
C HIS A 306 -5.00 -53.09 -23.78
N THR A 307 -4.38 -51.94 -23.52
CA THR A 307 -4.94 -50.85 -22.71
C THR A 307 -4.81 -49.55 -23.50
N ALA A 308 -5.93 -48.90 -23.80
CA ALA A 308 -5.91 -47.55 -24.32
C ALA A 308 -5.52 -46.58 -23.20
N TYR A 309 -4.56 -45.70 -23.44
CA TYR A 309 -4.10 -44.70 -22.46
C TYR A 309 -3.66 -43.40 -23.16
N VAL A 310 -3.53 -42.32 -22.40
CA VAL A 310 -2.79 -41.11 -22.84
C VAL A 310 -1.56 -40.91 -21.96
N ALA A 311 -0.41 -40.68 -22.58
CA ALA A 311 0.76 -40.18 -21.88
C ALA A 311 0.68 -38.66 -21.84
N LEU A 312 0.55 -38.09 -20.64
CA LEU A 312 0.40 -36.66 -20.41
C LEU A 312 1.68 -36.07 -19.84
N THR A 313 2.05 -34.88 -20.33
CA THR A 313 2.92 -33.96 -19.61
C THR A 313 2.05 -32.83 -19.11
N VAL A 314 2.02 -32.62 -17.79
CA VAL A 314 1.31 -31.51 -17.14
C VAL A 314 2.36 -30.69 -16.37
N VAL A 315 2.61 -29.48 -16.83
CA VAL A 315 3.47 -28.51 -16.14
C VAL A 315 2.73 -27.98 -14.93
N ASP A 316 3.42 -27.79 -13.81
CA ASP A 316 2.89 -27.18 -12.58
C ASP A 316 2.77 -25.66 -12.75
N SER A 317 1.89 -25.25 -13.68
CA SER A 317 1.50 -23.85 -13.87
C SER A 317 0.28 -23.52 -13.01
N GLU A 318 -0.07 -22.24 -12.94
CA GLU A 318 -1.20 -21.76 -12.12
C GLU A 318 -2.58 -22.32 -12.56
N LEU A 319 -2.66 -23.02 -13.71
CA LEU A 319 -3.83 -23.81 -14.13
C LEU A 319 -4.00 -25.15 -13.39
N PHE A 320 -2.89 -25.79 -13.00
CA PHE A 320 -2.87 -27.18 -12.49
C PHE A 320 -2.28 -27.31 -11.08
N LYS A 321 -1.84 -26.16 -10.53
CA LYS A 321 -1.11 -26.04 -9.27
C LYS A 321 -1.78 -26.77 -8.11
N GLY A 322 -1.13 -27.83 -7.64
CA GLY A 322 -1.59 -28.68 -6.54
C GLY A 322 -2.77 -29.61 -6.84
N HIS A 323 -3.44 -29.49 -8.00
CA HIS A 323 -4.71 -30.17 -8.29
C HIS A 323 -4.88 -30.58 -9.78
N ILE A 324 -4.40 -31.79 -10.11
CA ILE A 324 -4.75 -32.47 -11.36
C ILE A 324 -5.97 -33.36 -11.09
N ASN A 325 -7.16 -32.77 -11.23
CA ASN A 325 -8.46 -33.43 -11.03
C ASN A 325 -9.23 -33.49 -12.36
N ASP A 326 -10.36 -34.22 -12.37
CA ASP A 326 -11.31 -34.33 -13.51
C ASP A 326 -10.64 -34.45 -14.90
N ILE A 327 -9.93 -35.57 -15.10
CA ILE A 327 -9.33 -35.91 -16.39
C ILE A 327 -10.40 -36.60 -17.25
N LYS A 328 -10.92 -35.89 -18.23
CA LYS A 328 -11.97 -36.32 -19.16
C LYS A 328 -11.40 -36.54 -20.55
N VAL A 329 -11.69 -37.67 -21.17
CA VAL A 329 -11.15 -38.02 -22.49
C VAL A 329 -12.26 -38.52 -23.39
N THR A 330 -12.41 -37.90 -24.56
CA THR A 330 -13.35 -38.39 -25.59
C THR A 330 -12.68 -39.49 -26.42
N VAL A 331 -13.29 -40.67 -26.42
CA VAL A 331 -12.74 -41.91 -26.98
C VAL A 331 -13.67 -42.47 -28.04
N ARG A 332 -13.15 -42.66 -29.26
CA ARG A 332 -13.70 -43.57 -30.26
C ARG A 332 -13.24 -44.98 -29.90
N GLY A 333 -14.17 -45.75 -29.34
CA GLY A 333 -13.96 -47.00 -28.63
C GLY A 333 -13.45 -48.18 -29.45
N LYS A 334 -13.72 -49.37 -28.95
CA LYS A 334 -13.08 -50.62 -29.40
C LYS A 334 -13.29 -50.91 -30.90
N LEU A 335 -12.24 -51.43 -31.51
CA LEU A 335 -12.34 -52.14 -32.78
C LEU A 335 -12.93 -53.53 -32.53
N ILE A 336 -13.99 -53.88 -33.26
CA ILE A 336 -14.75 -55.12 -33.13
C ILE A 336 -14.97 -55.80 -34.48
N TYR A 337 -15.37 -57.07 -34.46
CA TYR A 337 -15.83 -57.75 -35.68
C TYR A 337 -17.19 -57.18 -36.12
N ASP A 338 -17.25 -56.65 -37.34
CA ASP A 338 -18.42 -56.02 -37.95
C ASP A 338 -18.91 -56.74 -39.22
N GLY A 339 -18.39 -57.94 -39.48
CA GLY A 339 -18.57 -58.70 -40.71
C GLY A 339 -17.24 -58.97 -41.43
N ASP A 340 -16.29 -58.03 -41.35
CA ASP A 340 -15.01 -58.11 -42.06
C ASP A 340 -13.96 -59.00 -41.37
N ALA A 341 -12.96 -59.42 -42.15
CA ALA A 341 -11.90 -60.33 -41.69
C ALA A 341 -10.94 -59.72 -40.65
N SER A 342 -10.99 -58.40 -40.44
CA SER A 342 -10.20 -57.65 -39.47
C SER A 342 -11.13 -56.81 -38.59
N PRO A 343 -10.87 -56.67 -37.27
CA PRO A 343 -11.68 -55.80 -36.41
C PRO A 343 -11.62 -54.34 -36.87
N ASN A 344 -12.79 -53.70 -36.97
CA ASN A 344 -13.01 -52.34 -37.42
C ASN A 344 -13.76 -51.52 -36.36
N TYR A 345 -13.77 -50.20 -36.49
CA TYR A 345 -14.60 -49.34 -35.64
C TYR A 345 -16.08 -49.46 -36.04
N SER A 346 -16.89 -50.03 -35.15
CA SER A 346 -18.33 -50.13 -35.37
C SER A 346 -19.13 -49.60 -34.18
N ARG A 347 -20.18 -48.85 -34.49
CA ARG A 347 -21.20 -48.36 -33.55
C ARG A 347 -22.52 -49.12 -33.69
N THR A 348 -22.56 -50.19 -34.50
CA THR A 348 -23.79 -50.93 -34.78
C THR A 348 -24.08 -51.89 -33.61
N PRO A 349 -25.22 -51.76 -32.90
CA PRO A 349 -25.48 -52.50 -31.66
C PRO A 349 -25.36 -54.04 -31.80
N ALA A 350 -25.77 -54.59 -32.95
CA ALA A 350 -25.66 -56.02 -33.25
C ALA A 350 -24.22 -56.56 -33.12
N TRP A 351 -23.23 -55.82 -33.62
CA TRP A 351 -21.83 -56.23 -33.55
C TRP A 351 -21.22 -56.04 -32.16
N VAL A 352 -21.71 -55.06 -31.39
CA VAL A 352 -21.34 -54.94 -29.96
C VAL A 352 -21.86 -56.16 -29.16
N VAL A 353 -23.09 -56.62 -29.42
CA VAL A 353 -23.60 -57.87 -28.81
C VAL A 353 -22.76 -59.08 -29.25
N TYR A 354 -22.36 -59.16 -30.52
CA TYR A 354 -21.51 -60.24 -31.03
C TYR A 354 -20.13 -60.29 -30.34
N ASP A 355 -19.48 -59.14 -30.13
CA ASP A 355 -18.21 -59.04 -29.38
C ASP A 355 -18.39 -59.46 -27.91
N LEU A 356 -19.46 -59.00 -27.24
CA LEU A 356 -19.78 -59.39 -25.86
C LEU A 356 -20.10 -60.89 -25.71
N LEU A 357 -20.69 -61.53 -26.72
CA LEU A 357 -20.92 -62.99 -26.71
C LEU A 357 -19.63 -63.79 -26.94
N THR A 358 -18.75 -63.33 -27.83
CA THR A 358 -17.59 -64.10 -28.30
C THR A 358 -16.29 -63.84 -27.54
N SER A 359 -16.13 -62.68 -26.88
CA SER A 359 -14.90 -62.33 -26.17
C SER A 359 -14.63 -63.24 -24.95
N ALA A 360 -13.48 -63.93 -24.99
CA ALA A 360 -12.99 -64.75 -23.88
C ALA A 360 -12.37 -63.96 -22.71
N ARG A 361 -12.12 -62.65 -22.89
CA ARG A 361 -11.48 -61.79 -21.86
C ARG A 361 -12.51 -61.12 -20.95
N TYR A 362 -13.57 -60.57 -21.55
CA TYR A 362 -14.55 -59.72 -20.86
C TYR A 362 -16.02 -60.03 -21.22
N GLY A 363 -16.25 -60.97 -22.14
CA GLY A 363 -17.55 -61.42 -22.61
C GLY A 363 -17.92 -62.82 -22.13
N ALA A 364 -18.84 -63.47 -22.85
CA ALA A 364 -19.42 -64.77 -22.48
C ALA A 364 -18.63 -66.00 -22.96
N ASP A 365 -17.54 -65.83 -23.72
CA ASP A 365 -16.73 -66.92 -24.28
C ASP A 365 -17.58 -67.98 -25.02
N ILE A 366 -18.51 -67.53 -25.87
CA ILE A 366 -19.36 -68.42 -26.68
C ILE A 366 -18.66 -68.73 -28.01
N PRO A 367 -18.42 -70.02 -28.34
CA PRO A 367 -17.87 -70.40 -29.64
C PRO A 367 -18.76 -69.91 -30.79
N THR A 368 -18.16 -69.27 -31.79
CA THR A 368 -18.86 -68.71 -32.97
C THR A 368 -19.71 -69.75 -33.73
N ALA A 369 -19.36 -71.03 -33.66
CA ALA A 369 -20.14 -72.13 -34.22
C ALA A 369 -21.56 -72.27 -33.62
N LEU A 370 -21.79 -71.77 -32.40
CA LEU A 370 -23.07 -71.72 -31.70
C LEU A 370 -23.84 -70.41 -31.95
N ILE A 371 -23.34 -69.53 -32.82
CA ILE A 371 -23.97 -68.24 -33.14
C ILE A 371 -24.39 -68.25 -34.62
N ASN A 372 -25.60 -67.81 -34.92
CA ASN A 372 -26.05 -67.63 -36.30
C ASN A 372 -25.63 -66.25 -36.83
N ALA A 373 -24.42 -66.14 -37.37
CA ALA A 373 -23.87 -64.90 -37.92
C ALA A 373 -24.83 -64.18 -38.90
N SER A 374 -25.61 -64.90 -39.71
CA SER A 374 -26.56 -64.32 -40.65
C SER A 374 -27.67 -63.50 -39.97
N SER A 375 -28.11 -63.91 -38.77
CA SER A 375 -29.09 -63.13 -37.98
C SER A 375 -28.50 -61.80 -37.50
N PHE A 376 -27.23 -61.81 -37.07
CA PHE A 376 -26.50 -60.61 -36.68
C PHE A 376 -26.30 -59.65 -37.86
N THR A 377 -25.97 -60.17 -39.06
CA THR A 377 -25.87 -59.35 -40.28
C THR A 377 -27.21 -58.72 -40.69
N ALA A 378 -28.33 -59.45 -40.55
CA ALA A 378 -29.66 -58.91 -40.84
C ALA A 378 -30.04 -57.78 -39.87
N VAL A 379 -29.84 -57.98 -38.55
CA VAL A 379 -30.11 -56.96 -37.54
C VAL A 379 -29.13 -55.78 -37.62
N ALA A 380 -27.88 -56.01 -38.00
CA ALA A 380 -26.93 -54.94 -38.32
C ALA A 380 -27.44 -54.07 -39.47
N SER A 381 -27.89 -54.69 -40.56
CA SER A 381 -28.45 -53.98 -41.73
C SER A 381 -29.69 -53.12 -41.37
N TYR A 382 -30.55 -53.61 -40.48
CA TYR A 382 -31.68 -52.85 -39.95
C TYR A 382 -31.21 -51.64 -39.11
N ASN A 383 -30.26 -51.84 -38.20
CA ASN A 383 -29.68 -50.79 -37.37
C ASN A 383 -28.92 -49.72 -38.19
N ASP A 384 -28.32 -50.13 -39.32
CA ASP A 384 -27.57 -49.28 -40.25
C ASP A 384 -28.43 -48.62 -41.33
N THR A 385 -29.74 -48.92 -41.38
CA THR A 385 -30.67 -48.27 -42.31
C THR A 385 -30.75 -46.76 -42.01
N SER A 386 -30.57 -45.93 -43.04
CA SER A 386 -30.69 -44.47 -42.91
C SER A 386 -32.13 -44.04 -42.65
N VAL A 387 -32.34 -43.28 -41.59
CA VAL A 387 -33.61 -42.64 -41.21
C VAL A 387 -33.46 -41.12 -41.26
N THR A 388 -34.54 -40.42 -41.58
CA THR A 388 -34.58 -38.96 -41.58
C THR A 388 -34.96 -38.46 -40.19
N THR A 389 -34.19 -37.52 -39.64
CA THR A 389 -34.51 -36.84 -38.38
C THR A 389 -35.57 -35.76 -38.59
N ASP A 390 -36.21 -35.32 -37.51
CA ASP A 390 -37.17 -34.21 -37.52
C ASP A 390 -36.55 -32.87 -38.03
N GLU A 391 -35.22 -32.75 -38.03
CA GLU A 391 -34.47 -31.62 -38.62
C GLU A 391 -34.21 -31.76 -40.13
N GLY A 392 -34.60 -32.89 -40.74
CA GLY A 392 -34.39 -33.18 -42.17
C GLY A 392 -33.00 -33.71 -42.51
N THR A 393 -32.15 -34.01 -41.53
CA THR A 393 -30.85 -34.69 -41.73
C THR A 393 -31.04 -36.22 -41.75
N THR A 394 -30.11 -36.97 -42.35
CA THR A 394 -30.16 -38.44 -42.36
C THR A 394 -29.12 -39.03 -41.42
N GLU A 395 -29.51 -39.98 -40.58
CA GLU A 395 -28.60 -40.76 -39.73
C GLU A 395 -28.94 -42.27 -39.78
N PRO A 396 -28.04 -43.16 -39.36
CA PRO A 396 -28.37 -44.56 -39.14
C PRO A 396 -29.40 -44.75 -38.01
N ARG A 397 -30.35 -45.66 -38.17
CA ARG A 397 -31.47 -45.93 -37.25
C ARG A 397 -31.03 -46.11 -35.79
N HIS A 398 -30.06 -46.99 -35.55
CA HIS A 398 -29.59 -47.33 -34.21
C HIS A 398 -28.06 -47.34 -34.11
N ARG A 399 -27.57 -46.74 -33.02
CA ARG A 399 -26.16 -46.69 -32.64
C ARG A 399 -26.03 -47.07 -31.17
N CYS A 400 -24.90 -47.71 -30.84
CA CYS A 400 -24.51 -48.08 -29.49
C CYS A 400 -23.23 -47.32 -29.13
N ASP A 401 -23.34 -46.52 -28.08
CA ASP A 401 -22.29 -45.69 -27.52
C ASP A 401 -22.37 -45.84 -25.99
N VAL A 402 -21.45 -46.61 -25.41
CA VAL A 402 -21.52 -46.99 -23.98
C VAL A 402 -20.15 -47.19 -23.36
N VAL A 403 -20.06 -46.83 -22.08
CA VAL A 403 -18.96 -47.17 -21.17
C VAL A 403 -19.50 -48.18 -20.15
N PHE A 404 -18.90 -49.37 -20.08
CA PHE A 404 -19.21 -50.37 -19.05
C PHE A 404 -18.10 -50.44 -17.99
N ASP A 405 -18.50 -50.43 -16.72
CA ASP A 405 -17.61 -50.59 -15.56
C ASP A 405 -17.39 -52.10 -15.27
N ASP A 406 -16.45 -52.46 -14.38
CA ASP A 406 -16.23 -53.88 -14.02
C ASP A 406 -17.30 -54.49 -13.12
N LYS A 407 -18.19 -53.66 -12.57
CA LYS A 407 -19.32 -54.07 -11.75
C LYS A 407 -20.43 -54.68 -12.60
N ASP A 408 -20.54 -54.28 -13.86
CA ASP A 408 -21.56 -54.77 -14.79
C ASP A 408 -21.29 -56.23 -15.15
N THR A 409 -22.26 -57.11 -14.94
CA THR A 409 -22.12 -58.49 -15.40
C THR A 409 -22.23 -58.56 -16.92
N VAL A 410 -21.72 -59.64 -17.53
CA VAL A 410 -21.82 -59.83 -19.00
C VAL A 410 -23.29 -59.85 -19.45
N ALA A 411 -24.21 -60.35 -18.61
CA ALA A 411 -25.64 -60.32 -18.88
C ALA A 411 -26.20 -58.89 -18.88
N ASP A 412 -25.84 -58.08 -17.88
CA ASP A 412 -26.28 -56.67 -17.79
C ASP A 412 -25.79 -55.86 -19.00
N ARG A 413 -24.52 -56.04 -19.40
CA ARG A 413 -23.95 -55.41 -20.58
C ARG A 413 -24.70 -55.78 -21.86
N ILE A 414 -24.97 -57.07 -22.07
CA ILE A 414 -25.73 -57.55 -23.24
C ILE A 414 -27.15 -56.98 -23.21
N ASN A 415 -27.84 -57.02 -22.06
CA ASN A 415 -29.20 -56.51 -21.92
C ASN A 415 -29.29 -54.99 -22.17
N ALA A 416 -28.32 -54.20 -21.70
CA ALA A 416 -28.25 -52.77 -21.96
C ALA A 416 -28.10 -52.45 -23.45
N VAL A 417 -27.22 -53.17 -24.16
CA VAL A 417 -27.09 -53.01 -25.62
C VAL A 417 -28.37 -53.42 -26.33
N LEU A 418 -28.98 -54.57 -25.98
CA LEU A 418 -30.23 -55.05 -26.58
C LEU A 418 -31.37 -54.05 -26.40
N ALA A 419 -31.54 -53.48 -25.20
CA ALA A 419 -32.57 -52.48 -24.91
C ALA A 419 -32.43 -51.22 -25.78
N SER A 420 -31.21 -50.83 -26.17
CA SER A 420 -30.96 -49.60 -26.95
C SER A 420 -31.50 -49.59 -28.40
N PHE A 421 -31.97 -50.75 -28.90
CA PHE A 421 -32.50 -50.91 -30.26
C PHE A 421 -33.70 -51.86 -30.37
N GLY A 422 -34.30 -52.28 -29.25
CA GLY A 422 -35.39 -53.30 -29.24
C GLY A 422 -34.93 -54.70 -29.64
N GLY A 423 -33.67 -55.04 -29.35
CA GLY A 423 -33.07 -56.34 -29.66
C GLY A 423 -33.45 -57.43 -28.66
N TYR A 424 -33.42 -58.68 -29.11
CA TYR A 424 -33.57 -59.86 -28.24
C TYR A 424 -32.77 -61.06 -28.76
N LEU A 425 -32.36 -61.95 -27.86
CA LEU A 425 -31.65 -63.19 -28.20
C LEU A 425 -32.59 -64.40 -28.06
N TYR A 426 -32.58 -65.29 -29.05
CA TYR A 426 -33.36 -66.53 -29.04
C TYR A 426 -32.54 -67.71 -29.59
N THR A 427 -32.95 -68.94 -29.30
CA THR A 427 -32.28 -70.14 -29.79
C THR A 427 -33.14 -70.82 -30.88
N LEU A 428 -32.54 -71.11 -32.02
CA LEU A 428 -33.13 -71.90 -33.11
C LEU A 428 -32.03 -72.77 -33.73
N ASP A 429 -32.35 -74.01 -34.11
CA ASP A 429 -31.39 -75.00 -34.64
C ASP A 429 -30.11 -75.20 -33.77
N GLY A 430 -30.26 -75.06 -32.45
CA GLY A 430 -29.15 -75.14 -31.50
C GLY A 430 -28.15 -73.97 -31.55
N LYS A 431 -28.49 -72.88 -32.25
CA LYS A 431 -27.69 -71.65 -32.34
C LYS A 431 -28.40 -70.46 -31.70
N ILE A 432 -27.62 -69.54 -31.16
CA ILE A 432 -28.07 -68.23 -30.71
C ILE A 432 -28.27 -67.34 -31.95
N ASN A 433 -29.47 -66.77 -32.05
CA ASN A 433 -29.88 -65.82 -33.07
C ASN A 433 -30.14 -64.48 -32.40
N LEU A 434 -29.85 -63.40 -33.13
CA LEU A 434 -30.25 -62.04 -32.75
C LEU A 434 -31.49 -61.64 -33.54
N GLY A 435 -32.53 -61.23 -32.83
CA GLY A 435 -33.72 -60.59 -33.39
C GLY A 435 -33.80 -59.12 -32.99
N VAL A 436 -34.72 -58.39 -33.63
CA VAL A 436 -35.05 -57.00 -33.34
C VAL A 436 -36.54 -56.79 -33.56
N ASP A 437 -37.19 -56.05 -32.65
CA ASP A 437 -38.61 -55.77 -32.76
C ASP A 437 -38.87 -54.68 -33.81
N CYS A 438 -39.17 -55.09 -35.05
CA CYS A 438 -39.36 -54.20 -36.20
C CYS A 438 -40.58 -54.60 -37.05
N SER A 439 -41.06 -53.71 -37.92
CA SER A 439 -42.17 -54.02 -38.84
C SER A 439 -41.84 -55.23 -39.74
N ALA A 440 -42.73 -56.21 -39.78
CA ALA A 440 -42.59 -57.43 -40.58
C ALA A 440 -43.94 -57.89 -41.15
N SER A 441 -43.91 -58.66 -42.23
CA SER A 441 -45.10 -59.30 -42.81
C SER A 441 -45.42 -60.62 -42.11
N SER A 442 -46.71 -60.97 -42.04
CA SER A 442 -47.18 -62.22 -41.46
C SER A 442 -46.62 -63.44 -42.21
N SER A 443 -45.87 -64.29 -41.50
CA SER A 443 -45.16 -65.47 -42.03
C SER A 443 -45.88 -66.79 -41.74
N HIS A 444 -46.78 -66.82 -40.76
CA HIS A 444 -47.56 -67.99 -40.35
C HIS A 444 -49.04 -67.66 -40.19
N SER A 445 -49.92 -68.67 -40.27
CA SER A 445 -51.35 -68.53 -40.05
C SER A 445 -51.87 -69.67 -39.18
N PHE A 446 -52.56 -69.34 -38.09
CA PHE A 446 -53.07 -70.29 -37.10
C PHE A 446 -54.60 -70.23 -37.06
N THR A 447 -55.23 -71.33 -37.45
CA THR A 447 -56.69 -71.54 -37.37
C THR A 447 -57.02 -72.58 -36.31
N MET A 448 -58.31 -72.75 -36.03
CA MET A 448 -58.82 -73.82 -35.15
C MET A 448 -58.47 -75.25 -35.61
N ASP A 449 -57.99 -75.45 -36.84
CA ASP A 449 -57.54 -76.76 -37.33
C ASP A 449 -56.09 -77.09 -36.90
N ASN A 450 -55.26 -76.07 -36.68
CA ASN A 450 -53.84 -76.20 -36.36
C ASN A 450 -53.52 -75.93 -34.87
N ILE A 451 -54.43 -75.25 -34.16
CA ILE A 451 -54.36 -75.02 -32.72
C ILE A 451 -54.88 -76.24 -31.96
N VAL A 452 -54.12 -76.73 -30.98
CA VAL A 452 -54.50 -77.88 -30.14
C VAL A 452 -55.79 -77.55 -29.35
N ALA A 453 -56.80 -78.40 -29.48
CA ALA A 453 -58.12 -78.18 -28.90
C ALA A 453 -58.07 -77.99 -27.38
N GLY A 454 -58.62 -76.88 -26.89
CA GLY A 454 -58.64 -76.53 -25.47
C GLY A 454 -57.36 -75.86 -24.94
N SER A 455 -56.33 -75.64 -25.77
CA SER A 455 -55.10 -74.93 -25.37
C SER A 455 -55.19 -73.41 -25.50
N PHE A 456 -56.12 -72.88 -26.31
CA PHE A 456 -56.20 -71.45 -26.61
C PHE A 456 -56.67 -70.62 -25.40
N ASN A 457 -55.85 -69.65 -25.02
CA ASN A 457 -56.08 -68.66 -23.98
C ASN A 457 -55.82 -67.25 -24.53
N PHE A 458 -56.58 -66.25 -24.09
CA PHE A 458 -56.34 -64.86 -24.46
C PHE A 458 -56.72 -63.90 -23.33
N TRP A 459 -56.09 -62.74 -23.30
CA TRP A 459 -56.31 -61.69 -22.31
C TRP A 459 -56.23 -60.31 -22.96
N MET A 460 -56.73 -59.30 -22.24
CA MET A 460 -56.54 -57.90 -22.57
C MET A 460 -55.48 -57.30 -21.64
N ILE A 461 -54.68 -56.38 -22.19
CA ILE A 461 -53.73 -55.57 -21.43
C ILE A 461 -54.51 -54.44 -20.76
N ASP A 462 -54.37 -54.31 -19.44
CA ASP A 462 -55.04 -53.25 -18.68
C ASP A 462 -54.34 -51.90 -18.95
N LYS A 463 -54.99 -51.03 -19.72
CA LYS A 463 -54.50 -49.69 -20.06
C LYS A 463 -54.37 -48.75 -18.85
N SER A 464 -54.93 -49.11 -17.68
CA SER A 464 -54.69 -48.40 -16.41
C SER A 464 -53.43 -48.87 -15.67
N GLU A 465 -52.90 -50.06 -15.99
CA GLU A 465 -51.60 -50.54 -15.48
C GLU A 465 -50.42 -50.32 -16.45
N ALA A 466 -50.68 -50.11 -17.74
CA ALA A 466 -49.66 -49.76 -18.75
C ALA A 466 -49.35 -48.24 -18.73
N PRO A 467 -48.11 -47.80 -19.04
CA PRO A 467 -47.76 -46.39 -18.94
C PRO A 467 -48.31 -45.57 -20.11
N ASN A 468 -48.72 -44.35 -19.79
CA ASN A 468 -49.17 -43.33 -20.75
C ASN A 468 -48.32 -42.05 -20.67
N ASP A 469 -47.27 -42.05 -19.85
CA ASP A 469 -46.23 -41.04 -19.72
C ASP A 469 -44.88 -41.75 -19.59
N VAL A 470 -44.09 -41.79 -20.67
CA VAL A 470 -42.83 -42.53 -20.76
C VAL A 470 -41.66 -41.55 -20.82
N SER A 471 -40.65 -41.77 -19.98
CA SER A 471 -39.39 -41.02 -20.02
C SER A 471 -38.21 -41.95 -20.33
N VAL A 472 -37.46 -41.65 -21.38
CA VAL A 472 -36.22 -42.37 -21.73
C VAL A 472 -35.01 -41.54 -21.28
N MET A 473 -34.17 -42.14 -20.43
CA MET A 473 -32.87 -41.60 -20.05
C MET A 473 -31.79 -42.04 -21.05
N TYR A 474 -30.94 -41.10 -21.47
CA TYR A 474 -29.80 -41.28 -22.38
C TYR A 474 -28.64 -40.35 -21.98
N TYR A 475 -27.42 -40.59 -22.47
CA TYR A 475 -26.24 -39.76 -22.14
C TYR A 475 -25.92 -38.75 -23.25
N ASP A 476 -26.41 -37.52 -23.13
CA ASP A 476 -26.39 -36.58 -24.26
C ASP A 476 -24.99 -36.07 -24.60
N ALA A 477 -24.46 -36.50 -25.75
CA ALA A 477 -23.15 -36.07 -26.27
C ALA A 477 -23.07 -34.56 -26.55
N ALA A 478 -24.20 -33.86 -26.76
CA ALA A 478 -24.24 -32.41 -26.90
C ALA A 478 -24.20 -31.65 -25.56
N ASN A 479 -24.35 -32.36 -24.44
CA ASN A 479 -24.42 -31.80 -23.07
C ASN A 479 -23.31 -32.36 -22.16
N ASP A 480 -22.07 -32.47 -22.66
CA ASP A 480 -20.94 -33.14 -21.99
C ASP A 480 -21.25 -34.57 -21.49
N PHE A 481 -21.97 -35.37 -22.30
CA PHE A 481 -22.34 -36.75 -21.98
C PHE A 481 -23.14 -36.88 -20.66
N LYS A 482 -23.86 -35.83 -20.24
CA LYS A 482 -24.70 -35.84 -19.03
C LYS A 482 -25.99 -36.62 -19.26
N ALA A 483 -26.44 -37.34 -18.23
CA ALA A 483 -27.73 -38.02 -18.23
C ALA A 483 -28.86 -37.02 -18.48
N SER A 484 -29.58 -37.23 -19.58
CA SER A 484 -30.63 -36.37 -20.12
C SER A 484 -31.86 -37.23 -20.43
N TYR A 485 -33.03 -36.61 -20.52
CA TYR A 485 -34.31 -37.33 -20.58
C TYR A 485 -35.17 -36.86 -21.75
N VAL A 486 -35.75 -37.79 -22.50
CA VAL A 486 -36.80 -37.53 -23.48
C VAL A 486 -38.12 -38.03 -22.91
N ASN A 487 -39.13 -37.16 -22.84
CA ASN A 487 -40.46 -37.50 -22.34
C ASN A 487 -41.49 -37.51 -23.47
N VAL A 488 -42.31 -38.56 -23.54
CA VAL A 488 -43.43 -38.69 -24.48
C VAL A 488 -44.65 -39.17 -23.69
N LYS A 489 -45.80 -38.54 -23.91
CA LYS A 489 -47.04 -38.88 -23.19
C LYS A 489 -48.27 -38.83 -24.10
N ASP A 490 -49.24 -39.68 -23.82
CA ASP A 490 -50.55 -39.64 -24.47
C ASP A 490 -51.58 -38.99 -23.53
N GLN A 491 -52.02 -37.78 -23.87
CA GLN A 491 -52.97 -37.04 -23.04
C GLN A 491 -54.36 -37.69 -23.03
N THR A 492 -54.75 -38.40 -24.08
CA THR A 492 -56.06 -39.08 -24.19
C THR A 492 -56.16 -40.26 -23.22
N LEU A 493 -55.08 -41.04 -23.12
CA LEU A 493 -54.95 -42.14 -22.17
C LEU A 493 -54.83 -41.61 -20.73
N ILE A 494 -54.09 -40.52 -20.50
CA ILE A 494 -54.01 -39.87 -19.17
C ILE A 494 -55.40 -39.38 -18.72
N ASP A 495 -56.17 -38.73 -19.60
CA ASP A 495 -57.50 -38.23 -19.28
C ASP A 495 -58.52 -39.36 -19.04
N SER A 496 -58.30 -40.54 -19.65
CA SER A 496 -59.20 -41.70 -19.56
C SER A 496 -58.90 -42.64 -18.39
N TYR A 497 -57.61 -42.86 -18.08
CA TYR A 497 -57.15 -43.88 -17.12
C TYR A 497 -56.34 -43.31 -15.94
N GLY A 498 -56.03 -42.01 -15.96
CA GLY A 498 -55.10 -41.37 -15.02
C GLY A 498 -53.64 -41.50 -15.47
N ARG A 499 -52.77 -40.65 -14.92
CA ARG A 499 -51.33 -40.66 -15.26
C ARG A 499 -50.64 -41.89 -14.68
N ASN A 500 -50.06 -42.71 -15.56
CA ASN A 500 -49.17 -43.80 -15.21
C ASN A 500 -47.80 -43.58 -15.87
N PHE A 501 -46.77 -43.41 -15.04
CA PHE A 501 -45.44 -42.94 -15.44
C PHE A 501 -44.39 -44.04 -15.34
N GLU A 502 -43.60 -44.21 -16.40
CA GLU A 502 -42.47 -45.16 -16.43
C GLU A 502 -41.20 -44.48 -16.95
N GLU A 503 -40.08 -44.75 -16.27
CA GLU A 503 -38.74 -44.32 -16.70
C GLU A 503 -37.96 -45.52 -17.22
N ILE A 504 -37.38 -45.37 -18.41
CA ILE A 504 -36.62 -46.41 -19.11
C ILE A 504 -35.19 -45.92 -19.30
N GLN A 505 -34.22 -46.69 -18.84
CA GLN A 505 -32.80 -46.31 -18.86
C GLN A 505 -32.07 -46.95 -20.04
N LEU A 506 -31.73 -46.15 -21.05
CA LEU A 506 -31.04 -46.59 -22.26
C LEU A 506 -29.60 -46.05 -22.29
N THR A 507 -28.78 -46.59 -21.40
CA THR A 507 -27.38 -46.15 -21.18
C THR A 507 -26.46 -46.26 -22.39
N CYS A 508 -26.83 -47.01 -23.42
CA CYS A 508 -26.05 -47.16 -24.66
C CYS A 508 -26.43 -46.14 -25.77
N ILE A 509 -27.28 -45.16 -25.48
CA ILE A 509 -27.69 -44.12 -26.43
C ILE A 509 -27.07 -42.78 -26.02
N ASN A 510 -26.40 -42.11 -26.96
CA ASN A 510 -25.86 -40.77 -26.76
C ASN A 510 -26.45 -39.68 -27.67
N ARG A 511 -27.58 -39.97 -28.33
CA ARG A 511 -28.26 -39.08 -29.28
C ARG A 511 -29.72 -38.88 -28.90
N TYR A 512 -30.15 -37.63 -28.84
CA TYR A 512 -31.55 -37.27 -28.61
C TYR A 512 -32.50 -37.90 -29.65
N SER A 513 -32.14 -37.87 -30.94
CA SER A 513 -32.96 -38.39 -32.04
C SER A 513 -33.32 -39.86 -31.83
N GLN A 514 -32.33 -40.72 -31.58
CA GLN A 514 -32.55 -42.15 -31.28
C GLN A 514 -33.32 -42.36 -29.97
N ALA A 515 -32.99 -41.61 -28.90
CA ALA A 515 -33.71 -41.69 -27.63
C ALA A 515 -35.20 -41.32 -27.79
N SER A 516 -35.53 -40.33 -28.63
CA SER A 516 -36.90 -39.90 -28.91
C SER A 516 -37.71 -40.93 -29.70
N ARG A 517 -37.08 -41.59 -30.71
CA ARG A 517 -37.69 -42.73 -31.42
C ARG A 517 -37.99 -43.89 -30.47
N MET A 518 -37.04 -44.23 -29.58
CA MET A 518 -37.25 -45.27 -28.57
C MET A 518 -38.37 -44.92 -27.58
N ALA A 519 -38.43 -43.67 -27.10
CA ALA A 519 -39.48 -43.23 -26.18
C ALA A 519 -40.88 -43.30 -26.82
N LYS A 520 -41.00 -42.92 -28.10
CA LYS A 520 -42.22 -43.11 -28.90
C LYS A 520 -42.56 -44.59 -29.07
N TYR A 521 -41.60 -45.45 -29.41
CA TYR A 521 -41.83 -46.89 -29.55
C TYR A 521 -42.42 -47.51 -28.26
N TYR A 522 -41.86 -47.19 -27.08
CA TYR A 522 -42.39 -47.68 -25.80
C TYR A 522 -43.79 -47.17 -25.49
N LEU A 523 -44.12 -45.90 -25.77
CA LEU A 523 -45.48 -45.37 -25.61
C LEU A 523 -46.47 -45.97 -26.62
N ASN A 524 -46.06 -46.07 -27.90
CA ASN A 524 -46.84 -46.68 -28.97
C ASN A 524 -47.19 -48.13 -28.64
N LYS A 525 -46.32 -48.86 -27.93
CA LYS A 525 -46.64 -50.21 -27.46
C LYS A 525 -47.86 -50.22 -26.54
N THR A 526 -47.99 -49.28 -25.60
CA THR A 526 -49.23 -49.11 -24.81
C THR A 526 -50.42 -48.68 -25.67
N ILE A 527 -50.24 -47.89 -26.72
CA ILE A 527 -51.33 -47.43 -27.59
C ILE A 527 -51.90 -48.60 -28.40
N TYR A 528 -51.08 -49.24 -29.24
CA TYR A 528 -51.52 -50.22 -30.23
C TYR A 528 -51.70 -51.65 -29.66
N SER A 529 -50.85 -52.09 -28.72
CA SER A 529 -50.99 -53.43 -28.11
C SER A 529 -52.10 -53.46 -27.06
N THR A 530 -53.16 -54.24 -27.32
CA THR A 530 -54.34 -54.37 -26.45
C THR A 530 -54.62 -55.82 -26.07
N TYR A 531 -54.32 -56.79 -26.93
CA TYR A 531 -54.57 -58.22 -26.70
C TYR A 531 -53.28 -59.04 -26.62
N GLY A 532 -53.26 -60.02 -25.73
CA GLY A 532 -52.28 -61.11 -25.73
C GLY A 532 -52.98 -62.46 -25.82
N CYS A 533 -52.31 -63.48 -26.34
CA CYS A 533 -52.82 -64.85 -26.39
C CYS A 533 -51.72 -65.90 -26.25
N SER A 534 -52.08 -67.08 -25.75
CA SER A 534 -51.24 -68.26 -25.80
C SER A 534 -52.02 -69.47 -26.28
N PHE A 535 -51.36 -70.37 -26.99
CA PHE A 535 -51.96 -71.59 -27.54
C PHE A 535 -50.87 -72.62 -27.86
N LYS A 536 -51.27 -73.89 -27.97
CA LYS A 536 -50.37 -74.98 -28.37
C LYS A 536 -50.58 -75.37 -29.82
N VAL A 537 -49.49 -75.75 -30.49
CA VAL A 537 -49.50 -76.31 -31.85
C VAL A 537 -48.63 -77.57 -31.90
N SER A 538 -48.94 -78.45 -32.85
CA SER A 538 -48.09 -79.62 -33.13
C SER A 538 -46.72 -79.21 -33.68
N ILE A 539 -45.69 -80.02 -33.39
CA ILE A 539 -44.29 -79.90 -33.86
C ILE A 539 -44.10 -79.70 -35.37
N ASN A 540 -45.13 -79.93 -36.20
CA ASN A 540 -45.15 -79.53 -37.61
C ASN A 540 -44.91 -78.02 -37.84
N HIS A 541 -45.01 -77.19 -36.80
CA HIS A 541 -44.70 -75.75 -36.81
C HIS A 541 -43.36 -75.42 -36.12
N CYS A 542 -42.41 -76.36 -36.06
CA CYS A 542 -41.09 -76.15 -35.44
C CYS A 542 -40.21 -75.06 -36.09
N ASN A 543 -40.62 -74.52 -37.24
CA ASN A 543 -39.96 -73.41 -37.92
C ASN A 543 -40.39 -72.02 -37.41
N VAL A 544 -41.31 -71.96 -36.44
CA VAL A 544 -41.81 -70.71 -35.82
C VAL A 544 -40.80 -70.18 -34.81
N ALA A 545 -40.48 -68.89 -34.88
CA ALA A 545 -39.51 -68.24 -33.99
C ALA A 545 -40.09 -67.01 -33.26
N PRO A 546 -39.55 -66.64 -32.08
CA PRO A 546 -39.82 -65.34 -31.47
C PRO A 546 -39.48 -64.17 -32.42
N GLY A 547 -40.45 -63.27 -32.61
CA GLY A 547 -40.43 -62.15 -33.56
C GLY A 547 -41.25 -62.34 -34.83
N ASP A 548 -41.56 -63.59 -35.21
CA ASP A 548 -42.46 -63.85 -36.34
C ASP A 548 -43.82 -63.17 -36.11
N VAL A 549 -44.42 -62.66 -37.19
CA VAL A 549 -45.80 -62.18 -37.19
C VAL A 549 -46.68 -63.29 -37.74
N CYS A 550 -47.80 -63.55 -37.07
CA CYS A 550 -48.72 -64.59 -37.45
C CYS A 550 -50.18 -64.11 -37.47
N GLU A 551 -50.94 -64.57 -38.45
CA GLU A 551 -52.38 -64.37 -38.50
C GLU A 551 -53.08 -65.39 -37.58
N ILE A 552 -53.99 -64.93 -36.73
CA ILE A 552 -54.81 -65.80 -35.88
C ILE A 552 -56.29 -65.69 -36.29
N THR A 553 -56.91 -66.83 -36.55
CA THR A 553 -58.35 -66.97 -36.81
C THR A 553 -58.96 -67.91 -35.78
N HIS A 554 -59.73 -67.35 -34.83
CA HIS A 554 -60.31 -68.12 -33.72
C HIS A 554 -61.70 -67.60 -33.33
N THR A 555 -62.66 -68.52 -33.17
CA THR A 555 -64.07 -68.17 -32.96
C THR A 555 -64.38 -67.60 -31.58
N VAL A 556 -63.60 -67.96 -30.54
CA VAL A 556 -63.84 -67.50 -29.15
C VAL A 556 -63.68 -65.97 -28.99
N PRO A 557 -62.58 -65.34 -29.43
CA PRO A 557 -62.48 -63.87 -29.46
C PRO A 557 -63.08 -63.23 -30.71
N GLY A 558 -63.55 -64.02 -31.68
CA GLY A 558 -64.10 -63.54 -32.96
C GLY A 558 -63.04 -63.03 -33.96
N TRP A 559 -61.77 -63.34 -33.76
CA TRP A 559 -60.68 -62.90 -34.64
C TRP A 559 -60.69 -63.65 -35.97
N THR A 560 -60.47 -62.93 -37.07
CA THR A 560 -60.35 -63.45 -38.43
C THR A 560 -59.13 -62.80 -39.06
N ALA A 561 -58.10 -63.60 -39.36
CA ALA A 561 -56.80 -63.15 -39.87
C ALA A 561 -56.27 -61.90 -39.15
N LYS A 562 -56.30 -61.91 -37.81
CA LYS A 562 -55.77 -60.81 -37.00
C LYS A 562 -54.29 -61.06 -36.73
N ASP A 563 -53.44 -60.06 -36.93
CA ASP A 563 -52.00 -60.21 -36.74
C ASP A 563 -51.57 -60.15 -35.27
N PHE A 564 -50.64 -61.03 -34.92
CA PHE A 564 -49.99 -61.13 -33.63
C PHE A 564 -48.48 -61.39 -33.80
N ARG A 565 -47.66 -60.76 -32.96
CA ARG A 565 -46.22 -61.01 -32.87
C ARG A 565 -45.94 -62.10 -31.85
N ILE A 566 -45.15 -63.09 -32.23
CA ILE A 566 -44.77 -64.20 -31.37
C ILE A 566 -43.68 -63.74 -30.40
N ILE A 567 -43.97 -63.78 -29.10
CA ILE A 567 -43.08 -63.34 -28.01
C ILE A 567 -42.24 -64.49 -27.47
N SER A 568 -42.82 -65.69 -27.37
CA SER A 568 -42.10 -66.88 -26.92
C SER A 568 -42.65 -68.15 -27.56
N VAL A 569 -41.74 -69.09 -27.85
CA VAL A 569 -42.06 -70.46 -28.26
C VAL A 569 -41.40 -71.38 -27.23
N VAL A 570 -42.18 -72.26 -26.60
CA VAL A 570 -41.71 -73.20 -25.57
C VAL A 570 -42.16 -74.61 -25.95
N GLU A 571 -41.22 -75.53 -26.10
CA GLU A 571 -41.52 -76.96 -26.30
C GLU A 571 -41.92 -77.61 -24.96
N ASP A 572 -43.02 -78.34 -24.94
CA ASP A 572 -43.52 -79.05 -23.77
C ASP A 572 -43.12 -80.53 -23.74
N SER A 573 -43.52 -81.26 -22.68
CA SER A 573 -43.15 -82.67 -22.50
C SER A 573 -43.85 -83.66 -23.45
N ASN A 574 -44.73 -83.18 -24.32
CA ASN A 574 -45.53 -83.98 -25.25
C ASN A 574 -45.15 -83.73 -26.73
N ASP A 575 -44.01 -83.07 -26.97
CA ASP A 575 -43.58 -82.57 -28.28
C ASP A 575 -44.58 -81.56 -28.91
N GLU A 576 -45.32 -80.81 -28.08
CA GLU A 576 -46.15 -79.67 -28.51
C GLU A 576 -45.43 -78.34 -28.26
N LEU A 577 -45.65 -77.36 -29.13
CA LEU A 577 -45.09 -76.01 -29.01
C LEU A 577 -46.14 -75.07 -28.42
N GLU A 578 -45.88 -74.58 -27.21
CA GLU A 578 -46.65 -73.51 -26.58
C GLU A 578 -46.13 -72.15 -27.09
N ILE A 579 -46.98 -71.47 -27.85
CA ILE A 579 -46.72 -70.17 -28.46
C ILE A 579 -47.44 -69.12 -27.61
N THR A 580 -46.73 -68.06 -27.21
CA THR A 580 -47.33 -66.85 -26.65
C THR A 580 -47.11 -65.68 -27.61
N CYS A 581 -48.17 -64.94 -27.89
CA CYS A 581 -48.17 -63.80 -28.80
C CYS A 581 -48.76 -62.54 -28.15
N GLU A 582 -48.35 -61.39 -28.68
CA GLU A 582 -48.87 -60.06 -28.40
C GLU A 582 -49.46 -59.47 -29.69
N GLU A 583 -50.49 -58.63 -29.60
CA GLU A 583 -51.10 -57.97 -30.77
C GLU A 583 -50.07 -57.19 -31.59
N TYR A 584 -50.09 -57.38 -32.91
CA TYR A 584 -49.20 -56.70 -33.82
C TYR A 584 -49.92 -55.61 -34.59
N ASP A 585 -49.30 -54.43 -34.64
CA ASP A 585 -49.68 -53.31 -35.52
C ASP A 585 -48.40 -52.77 -36.16
N SER A 586 -48.43 -52.41 -37.44
CA SER A 586 -47.29 -51.82 -38.14
C SER A 586 -47.00 -50.39 -37.69
N ASP A 587 -48.02 -49.65 -37.25
CA ASP A 587 -47.91 -48.23 -36.87
C ASP A 587 -47.16 -48.03 -35.55
N LEU A 588 -46.90 -49.12 -34.80
CA LEU A 588 -45.98 -49.17 -33.67
C LEU A 588 -44.55 -48.75 -34.06
N TYR A 589 -44.07 -49.13 -35.26
CA TYR A 589 -42.67 -49.05 -35.67
C TYR A 589 -42.33 -47.79 -36.48
N SER A 590 -42.79 -46.62 -36.03
CA SER A 590 -42.49 -45.33 -36.67
C SER A 590 -41.05 -44.87 -36.43
N ASP A 591 -40.36 -44.42 -37.48
CA ASP A 591 -39.05 -43.75 -37.36
C ASP A 591 -39.12 -42.24 -37.03
N GLU A 592 -40.32 -41.68 -36.85
CA GLU A 592 -40.49 -40.27 -36.50
C GLU A 592 -40.02 -39.99 -35.07
N GLY A 593 -39.12 -39.03 -34.87
CA GLY A 593 -38.59 -38.65 -33.56
C GLY A 593 -39.50 -37.66 -32.82
N LEU A 594 -38.91 -36.97 -31.84
CA LEU A 594 -39.41 -35.66 -31.42
C LEU A 594 -38.50 -34.56 -31.99
N PRO A 595 -39.00 -33.32 -32.14
CA PRO A 595 -38.17 -32.19 -32.51
C PRO A 595 -37.05 -32.00 -31.49
N TYR A 596 -35.80 -32.04 -31.95
CA TYR A 596 -34.68 -31.72 -31.09
C TYR A 596 -34.68 -30.23 -30.77
N THR A 597 -34.73 -29.91 -29.48
CA THR A 597 -34.28 -28.62 -28.98
C THR A 597 -32.95 -28.89 -28.32
N PRO A 598 -31.82 -28.44 -28.89
CA PRO A 598 -30.53 -28.57 -28.23
C PRO A 598 -30.64 -27.99 -26.82
N PRO A 599 -30.11 -28.66 -25.78
CA PRO A 599 -29.91 -27.98 -24.51
C PRO A 599 -29.09 -26.72 -24.81
N GLU A 600 -29.49 -25.57 -24.24
CA GLU A 600 -28.67 -24.37 -24.32
C GLU A 600 -27.34 -24.69 -23.65
N GLY A 601 -26.34 -25.01 -24.47
CA GLY A 601 -24.98 -25.27 -24.02
C GLY A 601 -24.53 -24.05 -23.22
N SER A 602 -23.74 -24.29 -22.17
CA SER A 602 -23.25 -23.19 -21.34
C SER A 602 -22.36 -22.27 -22.17
N THR A 603 -22.96 -21.21 -22.70
CA THR A 603 -22.28 -20.02 -23.23
C THR A 603 -21.61 -19.22 -22.12
N LEU A 604 -21.90 -19.59 -20.86
CA LEU A 604 -21.07 -19.25 -19.71
C LEU A 604 -19.63 -19.70 -20.00
N PRO A 605 -18.68 -18.76 -20.08
CA PRO A 605 -17.31 -19.11 -20.40
C PRO A 605 -16.65 -19.90 -19.27
N ASN A 606 -15.50 -20.51 -19.54
CA ASN A 606 -14.78 -21.28 -18.53
C ASN A 606 -13.97 -20.33 -17.62
N PRO A 607 -14.30 -20.20 -16.31
CA PRO A 607 -13.55 -19.34 -15.39
C PRO A 607 -12.14 -19.89 -15.09
N ASN A 608 -11.86 -21.15 -15.43
CA ASN A 608 -10.60 -21.83 -15.16
C ASN A 608 -9.60 -21.77 -16.34
N GLU A 609 -9.87 -20.96 -17.37
CA GLU A 609 -8.91 -20.69 -18.44
C GLU A 609 -7.91 -19.60 -18.03
N LEU A 610 -6.72 -19.63 -18.65
CA LEU A 610 -5.72 -18.58 -18.50
C LEU A 610 -6.32 -17.23 -18.96
N PRO A 611 -6.24 -16.17 -18.13
CA PRO A 611 -6.57 -14.84 -18.62
C PRO A 611 -5.56 -14.39 -19.70
N PRO A 612 -5.98 -13.57 -20.66
CA PRO A 612 -5.08 -12.99 -21.66
C PRO A 612 -4.00 -12.12 -21.02
N ILE A 613 -2.80 -12.09 -21.59
CA ILE A 613 -1.74 -11.15 -21.19
C ILE A 613 -2.12 -9.71 -21.55
N VAL A 614 -1.68 -8.74 -20.72
CA VAL A 614 -1.76 -7.31 -21.08
C VAL A 614 -0.97 -7.01 -22.35
N THR A 615 -1.27 -5.90 -23.02
CA THR A 615 -0.53 -5.45 -24.21
C THR A 615 -0.18 -3.97 -24.09
N GLY A 616 0.78 -3.49 -24.88
CA GLY A 616 1.18 -2.09 -24.84
C GLY A 616 1.67 -1.64 -23.46
N LEU A 617 2.44 -2.49 -22.76
CA LEU A 617 3.15 -2.10 -21.55
C LEU A 617 4.11 -0.95 -21.89
N THR A 618 4.04 0.14 -21.14
CA THR A 618 4.94 1.28 -21.27
C THR A 618 5.36 1.79 -19.90
N LEU A 619 6.66 1.99 -19.72
CA LEU A 619 7.24 2.55 -18.51
C LEU A 619 7.64 4.01 -18.74
N THR A 620 7.31 4.89 -17.80
CA THR A 620 7.73 6.30 -17.82
C THR A 620 8.23 6.75 -16.44
N GLU A 621 9.23 7.63 -16.42
CA GLU A 621 9.73 8.21 -15.17
C GLU A 621 8.72 9.23 -14.63
N SER A 622 8.45 9.11 -13.33
CA SER A 622 7.52 9.91 -12.55
C SER A 622 8.16 10.18 -11.18
N HIS A 623 7.44 10.89 -10.30
CA HIS A 623 7.92 11.16 -8.95
C HIS A 623 6.77 11.16 -7.96
N ALA A 624 7.05 10.70 -6.74
CA ALA A 624 6.25 10.99 -5.57
C ALA A 624 6.98 12.02 -4.70
N GLN A 625 6.22 12.84 -3.98
CA GLN A 625 6.76 13.75 -2.98
C GLN A 625 6.44 13.19 -1.58
N GLY A 626 7.46 13.02 -0.74
CA GLY A 626 7.30 12.65 0.66
C GLY A 626 6.69 13.79 1.50
N ASP A 627 6.13 13.46 2.66
CA ASP A 627 5.52 14.44 3.59
C ASP A 627 6.49 15.54 4.07
N ASP A 628 7.80 15.29 3.98
CA ASP A 628 8.89 16.21 4.32
C ASP A 628 9.47 16.97 3.11
N GLY A 629 8.89 16.77 1.92
CA GLY A 629 9.31 17.34 0.66
C GLY A 629 10.19 16.42 -0.20
N THR A 630 10.71 15.30 0.33
CA THR A 630 11.68 14.41 -0.34
C THR A 630 11.20 13.97 -1.73
N TYR A 631 12.07 14.09 -2.73
CA TYR A 631 11.86 13.52 -4.07
C TYR A 631 12.05 12.00 -4.02
N ILE A 632 10.99 11.25 -4.31
CA ILE A 632 11.04 9.79 -4.44
C ILE A 632 10.89 9.46 -5.94
N PRO A 633 11.93 8.91 -6.60
CA PRO A 633 11.83 8.48 -7.98
C PRO A 633 10.75 7.39 -8.11
N GLN A 634 9.95 7.47 -9.18
CA GLN A 634 8.80 6.59 -9.34
C GLN A 634 8.68 6.11 -10.77
N ILE A 635 8.37 4.83 -10.96
CA ILE A 635 8.04 4.27 -12.29
C ILE A 635 6.53 4.34 -12.46
N LYS A 636 6.06 5.09 -13.44
CA LYS A 636 4.67 5.04 -13.92
C LYS A 636 4.57 3.93 -14.96
N VAL A 637 3.73 2.94 -14.67
CA VAL A 637 3.57 1.70 -15.42
C VAL A 637 2.17 1.68 -16.03
N ASP A 638 2.03 1.87 -17.33
CA ASP A 638 0.74 1.82 -18.05
C ASP A 638 0.65 0.56 -18.91
N TRP A 639 -0.56 0.01 -19.07
CA TRP A 639 -0.84 -1.05 -20.03
C TRP A 639 -2.25 -0.95 -20.62
N THR A 640 -2.46 -1.69 -21.72
CA THR A 640 -3.77 -1.88 -22.34
C THR A 640 -4.45 -3.10 -21.73
N VAL A 641 -5.64 -2.88 -21.17
CA VAL A 641 -6.54 -3.93 -20.68
C VAL A 641 -6.99 -4.83 -21.83
N PRO A 642 -6.77 -6.15 -21.77
CA PRO A 642 -7.32 -7.08 -22.74
C PRO A 642 -8.84 -7.16 -22.66
N ASP A 643 -9.50 -7.40 -23.79
CA ASP A 643 -10.92 -7.78 -23.80
C ASP A 643 -11.06 -9.21 -23.24
N TYR A 644 -11.77 -9.35 -22.12
CA TYR A 644 -11.99 -10.62 -21.45
C TYR A 644 -13.33 -10.64 -20.72
N GLN A 645 -13.98 -11.79 -20.79
CA GLN A 645 -15.33 -12.03 -20.26
C GLN A 645 -15.44 -12.11 -18.73
N PHE A 646 -14.31 -12.20 -18.02
CA PHE A 646 -14.26 -12.16 -16.55
C PHE A 646 -13.51 -10.90 -16.09
N PRO A 647 -13.86 -10.34 -14.92
CA PRO A 647 -13.11 -9.23 -14.34
C PRO A 647 -11.63 -9.60 -14.14
N LEU A 648 -10.74 -8.68 -14.49
CA LEU A 648 -9.30 -8.84 -14.41
C LEU A 648 -8.70 -8.02 -13.26
N GLN A 649 -7.60 -8.50 -12.71
CA GLN A 649 -6.68 -7.75 -11.87
C GLN A 649 -5.25 -7.94 -12.39
N TYR A 650 -4.31 -7.12 -11.93
CA TYR A 650 -2.94 -7.10 -12.43
C TYR A 650 -1.95 -7.11 -11.28
N ILE A 651 -1.05 -8.09 -11.25
CA ILE A 651 0.05 -8.09 -10.27
C ILE A 651 1.25 -7.43 -10.92
N VAL A 652 1.70 -6.34 -10.33
CA VAL A 652 2.87 -5.59 -10.78
C VAL A 652 4.08 -6.00 -9.96
N TRP A 653 5.15 -6.37 -10.66
CA TRP A 653 6.42 -6.78 -10.09
C TRP A 653 7.52 -5.89 -10.64
N TYR A 654 8.54 -5.61 -9.83
CA TYR A 654 9.71 -4.86 -10.26
C TYR A 654 10.99 -5.40 -9.62
N LYS A 655 12.12 -5.06 -10.23
CA LYS A 655 13.44 -5.22 -9.61
C LYS A 655 14.42 -4.19 -10.17
N LEU A 656 15.50 -3.96 -9.45
CA LEU A 656 16.70 -3.40 -10.06
C LEU A 656 17.20 -4.38 -11.14
N HIS A 657 17.58 -3.90 -12.32
CA HIS A 657 17.93 -4.73 -13.49
C HIS A 657 19.00 -5.80 -13.17
N ALA A 658 20.00 -5.43 -12.36
CA ALA A 658 21.08 -6.31 -11.91
C ALA A 658 20.71 -7.28 -10.78
N ALA A 659 19.52 -7.18 -10.17
CA ALA A 659 19.06 -8.10 -9.14
C ALA A 659 18.57 -9.43 -9.74
N ALA A 660 18.66 -10.51 -8.95
CA ALA A 660 18.20 -11.84 -9.34
C ALA A 660 16.66 -11.96 -9.27
N ASP A 661 16.08 -11.50 -8.17
CA ASP A 661 14.68 -11.73 -7.82
C ASP A 661 13.80 -10.50 -8.08
N TYR A 662 12.53 -10.74 -8.37
CA TYR A 662 11.49 -9.71 -8.49
C TYR A 662 10.77 -9.48 -7.16
N ILE A 663 10.47 -8.22 -6.89
CA ILE A 663 9.73 -7.74 -5.71
C ILE A 663 8.27 -7.50 -6.13
N TYR A 664 7.34 -7.98 -5.31
CA TYR A 664 5.91 -7.67 -5.46
C TYR A 664 5.68 -6.20 -5.11
N TRP A 665 5.06 -5.45 -6.03
CA TRP A 665 4.62 -4.08 -5.76
C TRP A 665 3.16 -4.07 -5.28
N GLU A 666 2.21 -4.38 -6.18
CA GLU A 666 0.79 -4.34 -5.86
C GLU A 666 -0.07 -5.30 -6.73
N LEU A 667 -1.33 -5.47 -6.31
CA LEU A 667 -2.40 -6.08 -7.07
C LEU A 667 -3.41 -4.97 -7.42
N SER A 668 -3.36 -4.48 -8.66
CA SER A 668 -4.20 -3.40 -9.17
C SER A 668 -5.46 -3.93 -9.86
N THR A 669 -6.57 -3.20 -9.77
CA THR A 669 -7.76 -3.36 -10.64
C THR A 669 -7.74 -2.41 -11.84
N ASP A 670 -6.85 -1.42 -11.81
CA ASP A 670 -6.74 -0.37 -12.82
C ASP A 670 -5.69 -0.74 -13.86
N ASN A 671 -5.60 0.01 -14.96
CA ASN A 671 -4.65 -0.24 -16.05
C ASN A 671 -3.31 0.51 -15.89
N LEU A 672 -3.00 0.90 -14.65
CA LEU A 672 -1.95 1.81 -14.26
C LEU A 672 -1.42 1.41 -12.87
N ALA A 673 -0.11 1.54 -12.67
CA ALA A 673 0.56 1.41 -11.39
C ALA A 673 1.69 2.44 -11.25
N TYR A 674 2.08 2.71 -10.00
CA TYR A 674 3.07 3.73 -9.65
C TYR A 674 4.07 3.18 -8.62
N ILE A 675 5.25 2.77 -9.07
CA ILE A 675 6.25 2.06 -8.25
C ILE A 675 7.26 3.05 -7.67
N ASN A 676 7.28 3.24 -6.36
CA ASN A 676 8.32 4.03 -5.70
C ASN A 676 9.63 3.23 -5.66
N THR A 677 10.76 3.85 -6.04
CA THR A 677 12.08 3.19 -6.02
C THR A 677 13.01 3.82 -4.99
N ASP A 678 14.00 3.04 -4.55
CA ASP A 678 15.02 3.47 -3.57
C ASP A 678 16.06 4.46 -4.15
N GLY A 679 15.96 4.84 -5.43
CA GLY A 679 16.89 5.74 -6.09
C GLY A 679 16.88 5.66 -7.63
N ALA A 680 17.82 6.39 -8.23
CA ALA A 680 18.11 6.34 -9.66
C ALA A 680 18.77 5.00 -10.05
N GLY A 681 18.51 4.50 -11.26
CA GLY A 681 19.01 3.22 -11.71
C GLY A 681 18.17 2.60 -12.82
N GLN A 682 18.61 1.44 -13.32
CA GLN A 682 17.86 0.67 -14.30
C GLN A 682 16.97 -0.36 -13.59
N TYR A 683 15.69 -0.40 -13.93
CA TYR A 683 14.67 -1.25 -13.32
C TYR A 683 13.93 -2.04 -14.40
N ASP A 684 13.67 -3.31 -14.12
CA ASP A 684 12.80 -4.17 -14.92
C ASP A 684 11.43 -4.26 -14.24
N VAL A 685 10.34 -4.18 -15.02
CA VAL A 685 8.96 -4.30 -14.53
C VAL A 685 8.24 -5.40 -15.31
N VAL A 686 7.42 -6.21 -14.61
CA VAL A 686 6.59 -7.28 -15.18
C VAL A 686 5.15 -7.11 -14.69
N VAL A 687 4.17 -7.24 -15.59
CA VAL A 687 2.75 -7.16 -15.26
C VAL A 687 2.05 -8.49 -15.56
N GLN A 688 1.72 -9.25 -14.51
CA GLN A 688 0.92 -10.48 -14.65
C GLN A 688 -0.57 -10.14 -14.66
N THR A 689 -1.35 -10.80 -15.50
CA THR A 689 -2.82 -10.69 -15.50
C THR A 689 -3.43 -11.79 -14.64
N VAL A 690 -4.47 -11.47 -13.87
CA VAL A 690 -5.18 -12.37 -12.95
C VAL A 690 -6.67 -12.36 -13.28
N ASN A 691 -7.29 -13.53 -13.39
CA ASN A 691 -8.74 -13.67 -13.42
C ASN A 691 -9.27 -13.50 -12.00
N GLN A 692 -10.05 -12.45 -11.74
CA GLN A 692 -10.54 -12.13 -10.39
C GLN A 692 -11.46 -13.21 -9.80
N LEU A 693 -12.12 -14.01 -10.66
CA LEU A 693 -13.09 -15.02 -10.22
C LEU A 693 -12.44 -16.33 -9.78
N SER A 694 -11.40 -16.78 -10.49
CA SER A 694 -10.70 -18.04 -10.21
C SER A 694 -9.35 -17.87 -9.51
N GLY A 695 -8.78 -16.66 -9.50
CA GLY A 695 -7.44 -16.38 -8.98
C GLY A 695 -6.30 -16.86 -9.87
N ILE A 696 -6.60 -17.47 -11.02
CA ILE A 696 -5.62 -17.94 -12.01
C ILE A 696 -4.92 -16.73 -12.63
N LYS A 697 -3.60 -16.81 -12.75
CA LYS A 697 -2.75 -15.72 -13.28
C LYS A 697 -1.87 -16.19 -14.43
N THR A 698 -1.48 -15.27 -15.30
CA THR A 698 -0.51 -15.52 -16.39
C THR A 698 0.85 -15.89 -15.84
N ASP A 699 1.55 -16.83 -16.47
CA ASP A 699 2.90 -17.22 -16.05
C ASP A 699 3.87 -16.04 -16.07
N PHE A 700 4.76 -15.98 -15.08
CA PHE A 700 5.69 -14.88 -14.90
C PHE A 700 6.58 -14.66 -16.13
N GLY A 701 7.12 -15.74 -16.70
CA GLY A 701 8.03 -15.69 -17.85
C GLY A 701 7.37 -15.41 -19.22
N THR A 702 6.03 -15.45 -19.31
CA THR A 702 5.28 -15.08 -20.53
C THR A 702 4.52 -13.77 -20.37
N SER A 703 4.49 -13.20 -19.16
CA SER A 703 3.86 -11.92 -18.89
C SER A 703 4.73 -10.78 -19.46
N PRO A 704 4.13 -9.69 -19.97
CA PRO A 704 4.89 -8.59 -20.56
C PRO A 704 5.90 -7.99 -19.57
N SER A 705 7.11 -7.76 -20.06
CA SER A 705 8.19 -7.11 -19.35
C SER A 705 8.77 -5.96 -20.16
N ASP A 706 9.25 -4.93 -19.47
CA ASP A 706 9.98 -3.81 -20.06
C ASP A 706 11.01 -3.27 -19.05
N THR A 707 11.98 -2.49 -19.54
CA THR A 707 13.11 -1.98 -18.75
C THR A 707 13.20 -0.46 -18.89
N ILE A 708 13.22 0.25 -17.76
CA ILE A 708 13.39 1.71 -17.69
C ILE A 708 14.69 2.07 -16.97
N THR A 709 15.34 3.15 -17.38
CA THR A 709 16.42 3.80 -16.62
C THR A 709 15.89 5.09 -16.02
N LEU A 710 15.79 5.15 -14.69
CA LEU A 710 15.43 6.36 -13.94
C LEU A 710 16.68 7.22 -13.76
N ALA A 711 16.58 8.51 -14.10
CA ALA A 711 17.64 9.48 -13.86
C ALA A 711 17.66 9.98 -12.40
N GLY A 712 16.50 10.00 -11.73
CA GLY A 712 16.33 10.62 -10.42
C GLY A 712 16.42 12.16 -10.47
N LYS A 713 16.43 12.82 -9.32
CA LYS A 713 16.55 14.29 -9.26
C LYS A 713 17.99 14.74 -9.52
N THR A 714 18.24 15.23 -10.73
CA THR A 714 19.51 15.83 -11.15
C THR A 714 19.57 17.34 -11.00
N ASP A 715 18.42 18.00 -10.91
CA ASP A 715 18.33 19.46 -10.91
C ASP A 715 18.60 20.00 -9.50
N PRO A 716 19.60 20.89 -9.32
CA PRO A 716 19.95 21.44 -8.02
C PRO A 716 18.84 22.38 -7.50
N PRO A 717 18.77 22.64 -6.18
CA PRO A 717 17.88 23.65 -5.62
C PRO A 717 18.25 25.05 -6.11
N SER A 718 17.30 25.99 -6.04
CA SER A 718 17.53 27.38 -6.44
C SER A 718 18.69 28.02 -5.67
N ASP A 719 19.41 28.92 -6.33
CA ASP A 719 20.44 29.73 -5.69
C ASP A 719 19.84 30.59 -4.56
N VAL A 720 20.59 30.67 -3.46
CA VAL A 720 20.23 31.47 -2.27
C VAL A 720 21.08 32.73 -2.24
N GLU A 721 20.43 33.87 -2.06
CA GLU A 721 21.04 35.20 -2.01
C GLU A 721 21.00 35.75 -0.57
N PHE A 722 22.07 36.37 -0.11
CA PHE A 722 22.08 37.15 1.11
C PHE A 722 21.14 38.36 0.98
N ASN A 723 20.44 38.67 2.07
CA ASN A 723 19.64 39.87 2.17
C ASN A 723 20.55 41.02 2.63
N ASP A 724 21.40 41.51 1.71
CA ASP A 724 22.50 42.47 1.95
C ASP A 724 22.15 43.64 2.88
N ILE A 725 20.93 44.18 2.78
CA ILE A 725 20.48 45.33 3.58
C ILE A 725 20.25 44.98 5.07
N ASN A 726 19.96 43.72 5.39
CA ASN A 726 19.76 43.24 6.75
C ASN A 726 21.05 42.65 7.35
N CYS A 727 21.95 42.14 6.51
CA CYS A 727 23.26 41.66 6.94
C CYS A 727 24.12 42.79 7.55
N THR A 728 24.49 42.67 8.82
CA THR A 728 25.17 43.75 9.56
C THR A 728 26.27 43.21 10.48
N PHE A 729 27.28 44.05 10.74
CA PHE A 729 28.36 43.74 11.68
C PHE A 729 28.59 44.92 12.63
N TYR A 730 28.05 44.78 13.84
CA TYR A 730 28.23 45.72 14.95
C TYR A 730 28.92 45.04 16.15
N GLN A 731 28.14 44.59 17.12
CA GLN A 731 28.61 43.83 18.29
C GLN A 731 28.72 42.32 17.99
N GLU A 732 27.86 41.85 17.08
CA GLU A 732 27.77 40.49 16.56
C GLU A 732 27.67 40.60 15.03
N VAL A 733 27.92 39.51 14.31
CA VAL A 733 27.58 39.44 12.87
C VAL A 733 26.19 38.87 12.74
N TYR A 734 25.26 39.65 12.19
CA TYR A 734 23.94 39.19 11.79
C TYR A 734 23.96 38.93 10.28
N LEU A 735 23.62 37.70 9.88
CA LEU A 735 23.46 37.29 8.50
C LEU A 735 22.00 36.91 8.27
N GLU A 736 21.43 37.33 7.15
CA GLU A 736 20.08 36.98 6.71
C GLU A 736 20.12 36.73 5.20
N TRP A 737 19.27 35.82 4.72
CA TRP A 737 19.19 35.47 3.30
C TRP A 737 17.74 35.20 2.89
N LEU A 738 17.49 35.33 1.60
CA LEU A 738 16.16 35.11 1.04
C LEU A 738 15.79 33.62 1.13
N PRO A 739 14.53 33.27 1.49
CA PRO A 739 14.11 31.88 1.54
C PRO A 739 14.03 31.29 0.13
N VAL A 740 14.82 30.26 -0.12
CA VAL A 740 14.62 29.35 -1.25
C VAL A 740 13.30 28.61 -1.06
N THR A 741 12.44 28.65 -2.09
CA THR A 741 11.07 28.10 -2.04
C THR A 741 10.96 26.65 -2.48
N ASP A 742 12.08 26.01 -2.84
CA ASP A 742 12.10 24.59 -3.22
C ASP A 742 11.64 23.71 -2.06
N ALA A 743 10.61 22.90 -2.33
CA ALA A 743 9.91 22.15 -1.30
C ALA A 743 10.79 21.06 -0.65
N ASP A 744 11.84 20.60 -1.34
CA ASP A 744 12.77 19.58 -0.88
C ASP A 744 14.10 20.16 -0.35
N LEU A 745 14.14 21.44 0.01
CA LEU A 745 15.28 22.06 0.68
C LEU A 745 15.63 21.33 2.00
N ALA A 746 16.85 20.78 2.09
CA ALA A 746 17.36 20.16 3.31
C ALA A 746 17.90 21.20 4.30
N PHE A 747 18.76 22.11 3.85
CA PHE A 747 19.32 23.19 4.66
C PHE A 747 20.05 24.23 3.82
N TYR A 748 20.33 25.38 4.43
CA TYR A 748 21.36 26.32 4.00
C TYR A 748 22.67 26.02 4.70
N GLU A 749 23.77 26.14 3.98
CA GLU A 749 25.13 26.06 4.53
C GLU A 749 25.82 27.43 4.38
N VAL A 750 26.27 28.01 5.49
CA VAL A 750 27.03 29.28 5.51
C VAL A 750 28.45 29.00 5.99
N ARG A 751 29.43 29.58 5.31
CA ARG A 751 30.87 29.30 5.49
C ARG A 751 31.70 30.57 5.39
N THR A 752 32.97 30.52 5.82
CA THR A 752 33.97 31.55 5.45
C THR A 752 34.92 31.10 4.33
N ASP A 753 34.61 29.97 3.66
CA ASP A 753 35.32 29.45 2.50
C ASP A 753 34.37 28.77 1.51
N THR A 754 34.88 28.37 0.34
CA THR A 754 34.09 27.71 -0.71
C THR A 754 34.21 26.18 -0.68
N ASN A 755 34.54 25.58 0.48
CA ASN A 755 34.78 24.14 0.62
C ASN A 755 33.54 23.42 1.16
N TRP A 756 32.46 23.42 0.38
CA TRP A 756 31.13 22.89 0.72
C TRP A 756 31.16 21.45 1.25
N GLY A 757 30.33 21.16 2.26
CA GLY A 757 30.21 19.84 2.88
C GLY A 757 31.34 19.46 3.86
N ASN A 758 32.29 20.36 4.16
CA ASN A 758 33.34 20.13 5.15
C ASN A 758 33.02 20.81 6.50
N SER A 759 33.41 20.22 7.63
CA SER A 759 33.22 20.83 8.96
C SER A 759 34.18 22.00 9.29
N THR A 760 35.29 22.12 8.57
CA THR A 760 36.30 23.18 8.76
C THR A 760 35.78 24.49 8.16
N ASN A 761 35.84 25.61 8.88
CA ASN A 761 35.31 26.94 8.44
C ASN A 761 33.78 26.99 8.21
N LEU A 762 33.03 26.00 8.69
CA LEU A 762 31.57 26.01 8.73
C LEU A 762 31.09 27.05 9.77
N VAL A 763 30.14 27.89 9.39
CA VAL A 763 29.56 28.95 10.24
C VAL A 763 28.14 28.59 10.68
N TYR A 764 27.31 28.14 9.75
CA TYR A 764 25.94 27.70 10.01
C TYR A 764 25.54 26.56 9.08
N GLN A 765 24.72 25.65 9.59
CA GLN A 765 24.03 24.62 8.81
C GLN A 765 22.63 24.42 9.39
N GLY A 766 21.58 24.63 8.59
CA GLY A 766 20.20 24.46 9.04
C GLY A 766 19.15 25.12 8.14
N LYS A 767 17.86 24.98 8.51
CA LYS A 767 16.71 25.49 7.72
C LYS A 767 16.29 26.94 8.03
N GLY A 768 16.96 27.63 8.96
CA GLY A 768 16.67 29.04 9.26
C GLY A 768 17.14 29.96 8.14
N THR A 769 16.52 31.14 8.00
CA THR A 769 16.88 32.17 7.00
C THR A 769 17.80 33.26 7.56
N ALA A 770 18.29 33.09 8.79
CA ALA A 770 19.19 34.02 9.45
C ALA A 770 20.09 33.31 10.47
N TYR A 771 21.25 33.90 10.75
CA TYR A 771 22.23 33.42 11.73
C TYR A 771 22.92 34.58 12.45
N ILE A 772 23.23 34.39 13.73
CA ILE A 772 23.96 35.35 14.57
C ILE A 772 25.28 34.72 15.04
N MET A 773 26.41 35.31 14.63
CA MET A 773 27.72 35.00 15.18
C MET A 773 27.99 35.87 16.41
N ALA A 774 27.74 35.31 17.59
CA ALA A 774 28.10 35.94 18.86
C ALA A 774 29.62 35.88 19.11
N ASN A 775 30.22 37.03 19.43
CA ASN A 775 31.67 37.22 19.67
C ASN A 775 32.57 36.99 18.42
N PRO A 776 32.44 37.81 17.36
CA PRO A 776 33.36 37.77 16.22
C PRO A 776 34.81 38.04 16.64
N ALA A 777 35.74 37.21 16.17
CA ALA A 777 37.16 37.26 16.52
C ALA A 777 38.02 38.13 15.58
N LEU A 778 37.48 38.47 14.39
CA LEU A 778 38.11 39.34 13.40
C LEU A 778 37.29 40.61 13.20
N THR A 779 37.91 41.68 12.71
CA THR A 779 37.22 42.94 12.37
C THR A 779 36.55 42.92 10.99
N SER A 780 36.83 41.91 10.17
CA SER A 780 36.18 41.68 8.88
C SER A 780 36.05 40.18 8.57
N TYR A 781 34.99 39.84 7.84
CA TYR A 781 34.69 38.49 7.36
C TYR A 781 34.14 38.53 5.93
N THR A 782 34.42 37.49 5.15
CA THR A 782 33.66 37.15 3.94
C THR A 782 32.93 35.85 4.22
N PHE A 783 31.61 35.87 4.04
CA PHE A 783 30.76 34.69 4.13
C PHE A 783 30.33 34.25 2.74
N TYR A 784 30.14 32.95 2.59
CA TYR A 784 29.55 32.32 1.42
C TYR A 784 28.33 31.52 1.86
N ILE A 785 27.30 31.43 1.01
CA ILE A 785 26.11 30.62 1.26
C ILE A 785 25.73 29.77 0.04
N LYS A 786 25.29 28.53 0.29
CA LYS A 786 24.58 27.69 -0.69
C LYS A 786 23.38 27.01 -0.06
N ALA A 787 22.36 26.74 -0.87
CA ALA A 787 21.26 25.87 -0.50
C ALA A 787 21.64 24.42 -0.84
N ARG A 788 21.10 23.46 -0.10
CA ARG A 788 21.24 22.03 -0.38
C ARG A 788 19.88 21.35 -0.27
N ASP A 789 19.55 20.50 -1.23
CA ASP A 789 18.31 19.72 -1.24
C ASP A 789 18.46 18.40 -0.46
N LEU A 790 17.34 17.69 -0.28
CA LEU A 790 17.28 16.37 0.36
C LEU A 790 17.85 15.25 -0.53
N SER A 791 18.18 15.56 -1.79
CA SER A 791 18.87 14.67 -2.74
C SER A 791 20.39 14.90 -2.75
N ASP A 792 20.92 15.59 -1.74
CA ASP A 792 22.33 15.90 -1.52
C ASP A 792 22.97 16.88 -2.53
N ASN A 793 22.20 17.43 -3.47
CA ASN A 793 22.63 18.44 -4.45
C ASN A 793 22.73 19.83 -3.78
N TYR A 794 23.81 20.55 -4.07
CA TYR A 794 23.91 21.98 -3.75
C TYR A 794 23.35 22.81 -4.90
N SER A 795 22.86 24.02 -4.63
CA SER A 795 22.53 25.03 -5.65
C SER A 795 23.69 25.23 -6.64
N ASP A 796 23.48 25.78 -7.84
CA ASP A 796 24.58 25.92 -8.80
C ASP A 796 25.67 26.87 -8.29
N ASN A 797 25.26 28.08 -7.90
CA ASN A 797 26.14 29.16 -7.48
C ASN A 797 26.15 29.32 -5.96
N ALA A 798 27.22 29.94 -5.46
CA ALA A 798 27.29 30.43 -4.09
C ALA A 798 27.23 31.95 -4.13
N ASP A 799 26.35 32.53 -3.31
CA ASP A 799 26.41 33.96 -3.05
C ASP A 799 27.42 34.26 -1.94
N SER A 800 27.92 35.50 -1.88
CA SER A 800 28.95 35.91 -0.94
C SER A 800 28.80 37.34 -0.46
N ILE A 801 28.91 37.56 0.85
CA ILE A 801 28.85 38.89 1.46
C ILE A 801 30.11 39.18 2.29
N ALA A 802 30.65 40.39 2.14
CA ALA A 802 31.80 40.87 2.91
C ALA A 802 31.35 41.93 3.94
N LEU A 803 31.54 41.63 5.22
CA LEU A 803 31.15 42.50 6.33
C LEU A 803 32.38 42.94 7.13
N THR A 804 32.42 44.23 7.49
CA THR A 804 33.47 44.84 8.32
C THR A 804 32.82 45.60 9.46
N LYS A 805 33.36 45.49 10.68
CA LYS A 805 32.82 46.18 11.86
C LYS A 805 32.96 47.70 11.70
N ALA A 806 31.88 48.44 11.93
CA ALA A 806 31.90 49.90 11.94
C ALA A 806 32.61 50.48 13.17
N ASP A 807 33.29 51.62 13.01
CA ASP A 807 33.94 52.35 14.10
C ASP A 807 32.92 52.91 15.12
N PRO A 808 33.25 52.96 16.43
CA PRO A 808 32.34 53.45 17.45
C PRO A 808 32.14 54.97 17.36
N VAL A 809 30.91 55.42 17.54
CA VAL A 809 30.53 56.83 17.39
C VAL A 809 30.55 57.56 18.74
N LEU A 810 31.24 58.71 18.78
CA LEU A 810 31.16 59.67 19.87
C LEU A 810 30.06 60.69 19.56
N GLY A 811 29.12 60.91 20.50
CA GLY A 811 28.08 61.94 20.37
C GLY A 811 28.66 63.36 20.31
N ALA A 812 27.90 64.33 19.80
CA ALA A 812 28.38 65.70 19.66
C ALA A 812 28.69 66.33 21.04
N ILE A 813 29.90 66.89 21.20
CA ILE A 813 30.27 67.61 22.44
C ILE A 813 29.69 69.02 22.41
N THR A 814 28.95 69.38 23.47
CA THR A 814 28.55 70.76 23.77
C THR A 814 29.36 71.25 24.97
N ILE A 815 29.85 72.48 24.88
CA ILE A 815 30.68 73.14 25.90
C ILE A 815 30.00 74.45 26.35
N ASP A 816 30.10 74.76 27.64
CA ASP A 816 29.60 76.00 28.25
C ASP A 816 30.62 76.52 29.27
N PHE A 817 31.18 77.70 29.02
CA PHE A 817 32.05 78.42 29.96
C PHE A 817 31.52 79.82 30.33
N SER A 818 30.20 79.99 30.40
CA SER A 818 29.52 81.25 30.78
C SER A 818 29.57 81.60 32.29
N GLY A 819 30.31 80.82 33.08
CA GLY A 819 30.47 81.00 34.53
C GLY A 819 31.87 80.63 35.02
N ARG A 820 32.00 80.42 36.34
CA ARG A 820 33.31 80.15 36.99
C ARG A 820 33.99 78.85 36.52
N ASP A 821 33.20 77.81 36.25
CA ASP A 821 33.68 76.49 35.85
C ASP A 821 33.23 76.19 34.41
N CYS A 822 34.00 75.39 33.66
CA CYS A 822 33.70 75.02 32.28
C CYS A 822 33.06 73.61 32.22
N PHE A 823 31.92 73.48 31.54
CA PHE A 823 31.14 72.24 31.47
C PHE A 823 31.18 71.64 30.07
N LEU A 824 31.55 70.36 29.96
CA LEU A 824 31.49 69.58 28.72
C LEU A 824 30.41 68.49 28.86
N THR A 825 29.46 68.49 27.92
CA THR A 825 28.30 67.59 27.88
C THR A 825 28.21 66.89 26.53
N TRP A 826 27.76 65.64 26.52
CA TRP A 826 27.46 64.86 25.31
C TRP A 826 26.50 63.72 25.65
N GLU A 827 25.94 63.08 24.63
CA GLU A 827 25.08 61.92 24.80
C GLU A 827 25.89 60.67 25.19
N HIS A 828 25.48 59.98 26.27
CA HIS A 828 26.05 58.70 26.63
C HIS A 828 25.42 57.58 25.80
N THR A 829 26.25 56.80 25.13
CA THR A 829 25.82 55.67 24.30
C THR A 829 26.45 54.37 24.80
N GLU A 830 25.63 53.50 25.39
CA GLU A 830 26.03 52.20 25.92
C GLU A 830 26.24 51.17 24.80
N ASP A 831 27.44 51.15 24.20
CA ASP A 831 27.88 50.00 23.40
C ASP A 831 28.23 48.86 24.38
N LYS A 832 27.86 47.60 24.09
CA LYS A 832 28.18 46.48 25.01
C LYS A 832 29.70 46.24 25.16
N ASP A 833 30.51 46.76 24.24
CA ASP A 833 31.96 46.73 24.27
C ASP A 833 32.60 48.07 24.68
N PHE A 834 31.81 49.04 25.18
CA PHE A 834 32.30 50.31 25.69
C PHE A 834 33.25 50.13 26.88
N VAL A 835 34.36 50.87 26.87
CA VAL A 835 35.39 50.83 27.93
C VAL A 835 35.40 52.14 28.72
N LYS A 836 35.45 53.29 28.05
CA LYS A 836 35.54 54.64 28.67
C LYS A 836 35.47 55.76 27.64
N TYR A 837 35.19 56.98 28.12
CA TYR A 837 35.60 58.20 27.44
C TYR A 837 36.96 58.67 27.95
N GLN A 838 37.75 59.30 27.09
CA GLN A 838 39.00 59.97 27.45
C GLN A 838 38.94 61.44 27.02
N ILE A 839 39.23 62.34 27.95
CA ILE A 839 39.27 63.79 27.75
C ILE A 839 40.71 64.25 27.93
N LYS A 840 41.21 65.05 26.99
CA LYS A 840 42.53 65.70 27.06
C LYS A 840 42.32 67.20 27.10
N VAL A 841 43.03 67.88 27.99
CA VAL A 841 42.99 69.34 28.15
C VAL A 841 44.33 69.94 27.77
N TYR A 842 44.32 71.04 27.04
CA TYR A 842 45.46 71.74 26.49
C TYR A 842 45.39 73.24 26.80
N SER A 843 46.56 73.87 26.96
CA SER A 843 46.68 75.32 27.20
C SER A 843 46.87 76.14 25.92
N ASP A 844 46.90 75.50 24.74
CA ASP A 844 47.11 76.13 23.43
C ASP A 844 46.11 75.66 22.37
N ALA A 845 45.74 76.58 21.46
CA ALA A 845 44.79 76.29 20.36
C ALA A 845 45.26 75.19 19.40
N ALA A 846 46.58 75.04 19.23
CA ALA A 846 47.18 73.99 18.41
C ALA A 846 47.17 72.61 19.10
N ARG A 847 46.73 72.53 20.36
CA ARG A 847 46.62 71.31 21.17
C ARG A 847 47.96 70.55 21.25
N THR A 848 49.04 71.29 21.46
CA THR A 848 50.43 70.77 21.56
C THR A 848 50.93 70.71 23.00
N ALA A 849 50.45 71.58 23.88
CA ALA A 849 50.76 71.65 25.30
C ALA A 849 49.65 70.99 26.12
N LEU A 850 49.67 69.65 26.16
CA LEU A 850 48.77 68.84 26.98
C LEU A 850 49.03 69.11 28.48
N VAL A 851 48.02 69.61 29.19
CA VAL A 851 48.10 69.88 30.64
C VAL A 851 47.40 68.81 31.49
N ARG A 852 46.37 68.15 30.95
CA ARG A 852 45.62 67.10 31.68
C ARG A 852 45.11 65.99 30.76
N THR A 853 44.97 64.78 31.30
CA THR A 853 44.20 63.70 30.69
C THR A 853 43.31 63.04 31.74
N GLU A 854 42.00 63.06 31.50
CA GLU A 854 40.98 62.45 32.35
C GLU A 854 40.35 61.25 31.64
N ASN A 855 39.84 60.27 32.39
CA ASN A 855 39.03 59.19 31.84
C ASN A 855 37.74 59.09 32.66
N ILE A 856 36.58 59.06 32.01
CA ILE A 856 35.27 58.97 32.68
C ILE A 856 34.42 57.87 32.05
N ALA A 857 33.54 57.26 32.85
CA ALA A 857 32.57 56.27 32.37
C ALA A 857 31.38 56.92 31.64
N SER A 858 30.94 58.10 32.09
CA SER A 858 29.81 58.83 31.53
C SER A 858 30.01 60.36 31.64
N PRO A 859 29.40 61.15 30.74
CA PRO A 859 29.33 62.62 30.86
C PRO A 859 28.41 63.07 32.02
N PRO A 860 28.49 64.34 32.46
CA PRO A 860 29.35 65.41 31.96
C PRO A 860 30.79 65.37 32.53
N TYR A 861 31.69 66.09 31.88
CA TYR A 861 33.00 66.46 32.44
C TYR A 861 33.00 67.93 32.85
N ILE A 862 33.51 68.25 34.05
CA ILE A 862 33.56 69.62 34.58
C ILE A 862 35.03 70.01 34.76
N TYR A 863 35.49 70.98 33.98
CA TYR A 863 36.79 71.60 34.15
C TYR A 863 36.66 72.80 35.08
N THR A 864 36.74 72.52 36.38
CA THR A 864 36.60 73.52 37.45
C THR A 864 37.70 74.58 37.40
N TYR A 865 37.40 75.78 37.87
CA TYR A 865 38.34 76.90 38.03
C TYR A 865 39.63 76.51 38.75
N ASP A 866 39.53 75.67 39.78
CA ASP A 866 40.67 75.26 40.58
C ASP A 866 41.59 74.29 39.80
N ASN A 867 41.01 73.43 38.96
CA ASN A 867 41.76 72.61 38.00
C ASN A 867 42.37 73.51 36.90
N ASN A 868 41.61 74.47 36.38
CA ASN A 868 42.06 75.45 35.39
C ASN A 868 43.28 76.25 35.90
N ALA A 869 43.22 76.78 37.12
CA ALA A 869 44.33 77.47 37.75
C ALA A 869 45.52 76.54 38.02
N ALA A 870 45.31 75.32 38.53
CA ALA A 870 46.38 74.37 38.81
C ALA A 870 47.16 73.97 37.55
N ASP A 871 46.44 73.71 36.46
CA ASP A 871 47.01 73.31 35.17
C ASP A 871 47.73 74.48 34.47
N ASN A 872 47.37 75.73 34.79
CA ASN A 872 47.90 76.96 34.20
C ASN A 872 48.74 77.80 35.19
N SER A 873 49.66 77.15 35.90
CA SER A 873 50.67 77.81 36.77
C SER A 873 50.12 78.70 37.89
N GLY A 874 48.91 78.42 38.38
CA GLY A 874 48.23 79.13 39.47
C GLY A 874 47.25 80.22 39.03
N THR A 875 47.12 80.49 37.73
CA THR A 875 46.20 81.50 37.18
C THR A 875 45.25 80.83 36.19
N ALA A 876 43.94 80.88 36.45
CA ALA A 876 42.95 80.31 35.54
C ALA A 876 42.90 81.10 34.22
N ILE A 877 42.78 80.40 33.09
CA ILE A 877 42.65 81.00 31.75
C ILE A 877 41.18 81.04 31.31
N ARG A 878 40.82 82.04 30.51
CA ARG A 878 39.46 82.21 29.95
C ARG A 878 39.14 81.27 28.79
N HIS A 879 40.15 80.73 28.08
CA HIS A 879 39.96 79.90 26.89
C HIS A 879 40.75 78.57 26.94
N PRO A 880 40.23 77.53 27.62
CA PRO A 880 40.82 76.18 27.64
C PRO A 880 40.44 75.35 26.41
N TYR A 881 41.34 74.43 26.00
CA TYR A 881 41.15 73.59 24.81
C TYR A 881 41.05 72.10 25.14
N PHE A 882 40.13 71.40 24.49
CA PHE A 882 39.82 70.00 24.78
C PHE A 882 39.85 69.09 23.55
N THR A 883 40.07 67.79 23.79
CA THR A 883 39.87 66.68 22.84
C THR A 883 39.23 65.49 23.55
N VAL A 884 38.16 64.93 23.00
CA VAL A 884 37.39 63.80 23.57
C VAL A 884 37.40 62.60 22.62
N TYR A 885 37.46 61.39 23.20
CA TYR A 885 37.39 60.09 22.50
C TYR A 885 36.43 59.13 23.22
N LYS A 886 35.75 58.24 22.47
CA LYS A 886 35.11 57.02 22.98
C LYS A 886 36.00 55.82 22.66
N LEU A 887 36.21 54.92 23.62
CA LEU A 887 36.99 53.69 23.43
C LEU A 887 36.11 52.45 23.67
N THR A 888 36.21 51.46 22.78
CA THR A 888 35.66 50.11 22.97
C THR A 888 36.78 49.07 23.11
N THR A 889 36.45 47.79 23.31
CA THR A 889 37.45 46.71 23.43
C THR A 889 38.22 46.43 22.13
N LEU A 890 37.66 46.77 20.97
CA LEU A 890 38.21 46.44 19.65
C LEU A 890 38.48 47.67 18.75
N ALA A 891 37.98 48.85 19.09
CA ALA A 891 38.12 50.06 18.27
C ALA A 891 38.10 51.36 19.10
N GLN A 892 38.48 52.47 18.47
CA GLN A 892 38.49 53.82 19.04
C GLN A 892 37.71 54.76 18.13
N SER A 893 36.90 55.67 18.69
CA SER A 893 36.18 56.66 17.88
C SER A 893 37.10 57.68 17.25
N ALA A 894 36.62 58.35 16.21
CA ALA A 894 37.16 59.66 15.83
C ALA A 894 37.18 60.61 17.04
N SER A 895 38.21 61.45 17.13
CA SER A 895 38.35 62.47 18.18
C SER A 895 37.47 63.68 17.88
N GLN A 896 36.79 64.21 18.89
CA GLN A 896 36.16 65.54 18.80
C GLN A 896 36.97 66.58 19.59
N ASN A 897 37.32 67.67 18.91
CA ASN A 897 37.95 68.84 19.51
C ASN A 897 36.88 69.87 19.88
N CYS A 898 36.97 70.45 21.06
CA CYS A 898 36.13 71.56 21.50
C CYS A 898 36.93 72.55 22.36
N ASP A 899 36.45 73.77 22.47
CA ASP A 899 36.99 74.87 23.28
C ASP A 899 35.91 75.97 23.39
N ASP A 900 35.99 76.80 24.42
CA ASP A 900 35.06 77.92 24.68
C ASP A 900 35.79 79.03 25.44
N ASP A 901 35.34 80.28 25.32
CA ASP A 901 35.97 81.47 25.91
C ASP A 901 35.02 82.18 26.90
N ASN A 902 35.41 82.25 28.17
CA ASN A 902 34.73 83.09 29.16
C ASN A 902 35.07 84.56 28.88
N ALA A 903 34.21 85.23 28.10
CA ALA A 903 34.38 86.62 27.70
C ALA A 903 34.42 87.58 28.90
N ALA A 904 35.40 88.48 28.92
CA ALA A 904 35.55 89.46 30.00
C ALA A 904 34.34 90.42 30.12
N PRO A 905 34.05 90.96 31.33
CA PRO A 905 32.81 91.66 31.57
C PRO A 905 32.70 92.93 30.73
N GLY A 906 31.52 93.12 30.14
CA GLY A 906 31.19 94.35 29.41
C GLY A 906 31.31 95.58 30.32
N ALA A 907 31.39 96.76 29.72
CA ALA A 907 31.31 97.99 30.49
C ALA A 907 29.91 98.18 31.08
N PRO A 908 29.78 98.59 32.36
CA PRO A 908 28.52 99.12 32.89
C PRO A 908 27.94 100.19 31.97
N THR A 909 26.61 100.25 31.87
CA THR A 909 25.92 101.21 30.97
C THR A 909 24.98 102.10 31.77
N GLY A 910 24.50 103.21 31.19
CA GLY A 910 23.58 104.10 31.89
C GLY A 910 24.15 104.68 33.19
N LEU A 911 25.46 104.96 33.23
CA LEU A 911 26.04 105.70 34.33
C LEU A 911 25.29 107.02 34.48
N THR A 912 24.82 107.30 35.69
CA THR A 912 23.98 108.43 36.02
C THR A 912 24.50 109.05 37.31
N LEU A 913 24.84 110.33 37.23
CA LEU A 913 25.36 111.12 38.34
C LEU A 913 24.28 112.10 38.78
N THR A 914 23.49 111.71 39.77
CA THR A 914 22.43 112.58 40.29
C THR A 914 22.99 113.42 41.43
N PRO A 915 22.99 114.77 41.33
CA PRO A 915 23.44 115.62 42.41
C PRO A 915 22.45 115.50 43.58
N GLY A 916 22.92 114.94 44.67
CA GLY A 916 22.26 114.93 45.95
C GLY A 916 22.58 116.18 46.75
N GLN A 917 21.86 116.33 47.87
CA GLN A 917 22.01 117.44 48.80
C GLN A 917 23.32 117.33 49.57
N GLY A 918 24.39 117.89 48.99
CA GLY A 918 25.78 117.73 49.45
C GLY A 918 26.43 116.40 49.06
N LYS A 919 25.78 115.57 48.24
CA LYS A 919 26.26 114.23 47.84
C LYS A 919 26.20 114.03 46.34
N LEU A 920 26.86 113.00 45.83
CA LEU A 920 26.68 112.54 44.45
C LEU A 920 26.19 111.09 44.46
N PHE A 921 24.96 110.89 44.02
CA PHE A 921 24.40 109.55 43.84
C PHE A 921 24.82 109.04 42.47
N ILE A 922 25.65 108.00 42.47
CA ILE A 922 26.21 107.36 41.30
C ILE A 922 25.44 106.06 41.09
N SER A 923 24.76 105.89 39.96
CA SER A 923 24.05 104.65 39.60
C SER A 923 24.37 104.24 38.18
N TRP A 924 24.35 102.93 37.92
CA TRP A 924 24.58 102.35 36.60
C TRP A 924 23.70 101.11 36.40
N THR A 925 23.67 100.62 35.17
CA THR A 925 23.11 99.33 34.80
C THR A 925 24.25 98.32 34.72
N ALA A 926 24.04 97.15 35.32
CA ALA A 926 24.96 96.02 35.20
C ALA A 926 25.15 95.63 33.71
N PRO A 927 26.38 95.30 33.27
CA PRO A 927 26.57 94.62 32.00
C PRO A 927 26.00 93.20 32.06
N ALA A 928 25.72 92.60 30.91
CA ALA A 928 25.30 91.21 30.85
C ALA A 928 26.50 90.28 31.16
N GLY A 929 26.37 89.49 32.23
CA GLY A 929 27.35 88.49 32.66
C GLY A 929 26.87 87.82 33.96
N SER A 930 26.87 86.49 34.00
CA SER A 930 26.36 85.68 35.12
C SER A 930 27.34 85.57 36.30
N ASP A 931 28.61 85.86 36.07
CA ASP A 931 29.73 85.67 36.99
C ASP A 931 30.31 86.97 37.56
N ILE A 932 29.68 88.13 37.31
CA ILE A 932 30.10 89.42 37.84
C ILE A 932 30.10 89.39 39.38
N ILE A 933 31.29 89.57 39.98
CA ILE A 933 31.51 89.58 41.43
C ILE A 933 31.38 90.96 42.07
N GLY A 934 31.43 92.04 41.27
CA GLY A 934 31.21 93.42 41.73
C GLY A 934 31.68 94.48 40.74
N TYR A 935 31.83 95.73 41.20
CA TYR A 935 32.13 96.91 40.40
C TYR A 935 33.19 97.81 41.04
N ASN A 936 34.20 98.22 40.27
CA ASN A 936 35.16 99.26 40.64
C ASN A 936 34.63 100.64 40.21
N VAL A 937 34.44 101.56 41.16
CA VAL A 937 33.97 102.94 40.97
C VAL A 937 35.15 103.91 41.08
N TYR A 938 35.31 104.76 40.08
CA TYR A 938 36.38 105.77 39.99
C TYR A 938 35.79 107.17 39.96
N ALA A 939 36.37 108.13 40.69
CA ALA A 939 35.94 109.53 40.63
C ALA A 939 37.09 110.54 40.86
N LYS A 940 36.98 111.73 40.26
CA LYS A 940 38.01 112.78 40.32
C LYS A 940 37.42 114.16 39.98
N THR A 941 38.04 115.26 40.42
CA THR A 941 37.63 116.63 40.04
C THR A 941 38.14 117.07 38.65
N SER A 942 38.77 116.17 37.90
CA SER A 942 39.29 116.40 36.56
C SER A 942 39.14 115.15 35.70
N SER A 943 38.71 115.30 34.44
CA SER A 943 38.71 114.21 33.47
C SER A 943 40.15 113.77 33.11
N PRO A 944 40.44 112.46 32.97
CA PRO A 944 39.57 111.33 33.27
C PRO A 944 39.58 110.93 34.76
N ALA A 945 38.47 110.31 35.18
CA ALA A 945 38.25 109.67 36.48
C ALA A 945 39.01 108.35 36.58
N ASP A 946 40.32 108.45 36.82
CA ASP A 946 41.25 107.31 36.94
C ASP A 946 41.44 106.80 38.39
N THR A 947 40.94 107.54 39.38
CA THR A 947 41.21 107.31 40.80
C THR A 947 40.12 106.43 41.41
N LEU A 948 40.47 105.21 41.84
CA LEU A 948 39.52 104.27 42.45
C LEU A 948 39.05 104.84 43.80
N ILE A 949 37.74 104.96 43.99
CA ILE A 949 37.13 105.44 45.23
C ILE A 949 36.38 104.34 45.99
N ALA A 950 35.89 103.31 45.30
CA ALA A 950 35.24 102.15 45.94
C ALA A 950 35.25 100.91 45.03
N PHE A 951 35.21 99.73 45.65
CA PHE A 951 34.68 98.52 45.03
C PHE A 951 33.35 98.18 45.71
N VAL A 952 32.32 97.84 44.94
CA VAL A 952 30.96 97.60 45.45
C VAL A 952 30.28 96.42 44.76
N ASN A 953 29.48 95.67 45.51
CA ASN A 953 28.69 94.54 44.98
C ASN A 953 27.24 94.96 44.67
N ALA A 954 27.06 96.22 44.26
CA ALA A 954 25.76 96.83 43.93
C ALA A 954 25.93 97.76 42.72
N THR A 955 24.86 98.02 41.98
CA THR A 955 24.87 98.87 40.78
C THR A 955 24.73 100.37 41.09
N ASN A 956 25.06 100.77 42.31
CA ASN A 956 25.07 102.16 42.76
C ASN A 956 26.07 102.37 43.88
N TYR A 957 26.50 103.62 44.04
CA TYR A 957 27.36 104.08 45.11
C TYR A 957 27.04 105.54 45.44
N THR A 958 27.00 105.89 46.73
CA THR A 958 26.86 107.29 47.14
C THR A 958 28.23 107.85 47.47
N PHE A 959 28.71 108.78 46.65
CA PHE A 959 29.94 109.52 46.90
C PHE A 959 29.63 110.80 47.69
N ASP A 960 30.46 111.10 48.69
CA ASP A 960 30.31 112.25 49.59
C ASP A 960 31.50 113.20 49.35
N PRO A 961 31.38 114.18 48.42
CA PRO A 961 32.50 115.02 48.02
C PRO A 961 32.83 116.07 49.09
N GLU A 962 34.11 116.17 49.46
CA GLU A 962 34.60 117.09 50.51
C GLU A 962 34.37 118.59 50.20
N SER A 963 34.00 118.96 48.97
CA SER A 963 33.74 120.34 48.56
C SER A 963 32.84 120.43 47.31
N GLU A 964 32.16 121.57 47.16
CA GLU A 964 31.36 121.90 45.96
C GLU A 964 32.25 122.05 44.72
N ASN A 965 32.42 120.94 43.99
CA ASN A 965 33.18 120.87 42.75
C ASN A 965 32.41 120.04 41.71
N THR A 966 32.79 120.20 40.44
CA THR A 966 32.39 119.28 39.39
C THR A 966 33.25 118.02 39.49
N TYR A 967 32.61 116.86 39.63
CA TYR A 967 33.28 115.56 39.64
C TYR A 967 33.01 114.81 38.34
N TYR A 968 34.01 114.06 37.90
CA TYR A 968 33.99 113.10 36.80
C TYR A 968 33.99 111.70 37.42
N VAL A 969 33.23 110.77 36.85
CA VAL A 969 33.06 109.41 37.38
C VAL A 969 33.02 108.37 36.25
N THR A 970 33.62 107.21 36.47
CA THR A 970 33.46 106.00 35.64
C THR A 970 33.41 104.74 36.51
N VAL A 971 32.91 103.63 35.97
CA VAL A 971 32.72 102.35 36.67
C VAL A 971 33.10 101.18 35.75
N ALA A 972 33.79 100.16 36.26
CA ALA A 972 34.00 98.87 35.58
C ALA A 972 33.34 97.73 36.36
N ALA A 973 32.89 96.70 35.66
CA ALA A 973 32.49 95.42 36.26
C ALA A 973 33.71 94.49 36.43
N VAL A 974 33.63 93.55 37.36
CA VAL A 974 34.69 92.59 37.70
C VAL A 974 34.10 91.19 37.82
N ASP A 975 34.79 90.17 37.29
CA ASP A 975 34.46 88.74 37.40
C ASP A 975 35.61 87.98 38.13
N PRO A 976 35.57 86.64 38.28
CA PRO A 976 36.64 85.87 38.94
C PRO A 976 38.00 85.91 38.21
N PHE A 977 38.01 86.29 36.92
CA PHE A 977 39.18 86.30 36.05
C PHE A 977 39.76 87.72 35.86
N GLY A 978 39.04 88.80 36.20
CA GLY A 978 39.57 90.16 36.26
C GLY A 978 38.56 91.31 36.15
N GLU A 979 39.09 92.55 36.11
CA GLU A 979 38.31 93.76 35.79
C GLU A 979 38.04 93.83 34.28
N GLY A 980 36.78 94.10 33.93
CA GLY A 980 36.31 94.35 32.57
C GLY A 980 36.56 95.77 32.08
N THR A 981 35.80 96.21 31.07
CA THR A 981 35.98 97.55 30.50
C THR A 981 35.30 98.61 31.37
N LYS A 982 35.92 99.79 31.51
CA LYS A 982 35.30 100.96 32.19
C LYS A 982 34.22 101.60 31.32
N CYS A 983 33.14 102.08 31.93
CA CYS A 983 32.07 102.77 31.23
C CYS A 983 32.49 104.15 30.74
N SER A 984 31.68 104.73 29.84
CA SER A 984 31.78 106.15 29.49
C SER A 984 31.75 107.00 30.76
N GLU A 985 32.61 108.00 30.79
CA GLU A 985 32.72 108.93 31.91
C GLU A 985 31.57 109.94 31.89
N GLU A 986 30.95 110.14 33.04
CA GLU A 986 29.95 111.18 33.25
C GLU A 986 30.48 112.26 34.18
N THR A 987 29.86 113.45 34.18
CA THR A 987 30.28 114.55 35.04
C THR A 987 29.11 115.37 35.60
N GLN A 988 29.23 115.79 36.87
CA GLN A 988 28.16 116.50 37.57
C GLN A 988 28.68 117.43 38.67
N THR A 989 27.94 118.53 38.92
CA THR A 989 28.17 119.49 40.02
C THR A 989 27.04 119.38 41.06
N THR A 990 27.35 119.47 42.36
CA THR A 990 26.39 119.30 43.47
C THR A 990 25.58 120.59 43.78
N ASN A 991 24.38 120.48 44.38
CA ASN A 991 23.43 121.59 44.59
C ASN A 991 22.48 121.40 45.83
N PRO A 992 21.83 122.47 46.38
CA PRO A 992 21.07 122.45 47.66
C PRO A 992 19.55 122.05 47.62
N TYR A 993 18.81 122.16 48.76
CA TYR A 993 17.74 121.26 49.31
C TYR A 993 16.22 121.61 49.12
N ALA A 994 15.32 120.62 48.81
CA ALA A 994 13.84 120.48 49.11
C ALA A 994 13.18 119.18 48.47
N LEU A 995 11.93 118.70 48.80
CA LEU A 995 11.51 117.25 48.69
C LEU A 995 9.97 116.83 48.58
N THR A 996 9.53 115.72 47.85
CA THR A 996 8.50 114.56 48.15
C THR A 996 7.34 113.96 47.20
N ASN A 997 7.34 112.59 46.98
CA ASN A 997 6.43 111.34 47.18
C ASN A 997 4.96 110.85 46.66
N TYR A 998 4.84 109.52 46.22
CA TYR A 998 3.79 108.36 46.28
C TYR A 998 2.70 107.85 45.17
N SER A 999 2.05 106.61 45.25
CA SER A 999 1.48 105.65 44.16
C SER A 999 0.13 104.76 44.33
N LEU A 1000 -0.34 103.87 43.35
CA LEU A 1000 -1.57 102.91 43.36
C LEU A 1000 -1.70 101.72 42.25
N ASP A 1001 -2.73 100.79 42.25
CA ASP A 1001 -3.00 99.48 41.48
C ASP A 1001 -4.31 99.32 40.56
N VAL A 1002 -4.52 98.25 39.71
CA VAL A 1002 -5.68 98.01 38.71
C VAL A 1002 -6.03 96.53 38.18
N PRO A 1003 -7.26 96.21 37.63
CA PRO A 1003 -7.72 94.87 37.06
C PRO A 1003 -7.36 94.43 35.59
N MET A 1004 -7.76 93.21 35.13
CA MET A 1004 -7.37 92.54 33.84
C MET A 1004 -8.42 91.60 33.13
N THR A 1005 -8.27 91.27 31.83
CA THR A 1005 -9.18 90.40 31.00
C THR A 1005 -8.51 89.44 29.98
N SER A 1006 -9.22 88.37 29.55
CA SER A 1006 -8.80 87.44 28.46
C SER A 1006 -9.99 86.83 27.69
N GLY A 1007 -9.80 86.45 26.43
CA GLY A 1007 -10.77 85.69 25.61
C GLY A 1007 -11.97 86.47 25.04
N ILE A 1008 -12.16 87.73 25.43
CA ILE A 1008 -13.21 88.61 24.91
C ILE A 1008 -12.72 89.31 23.64
N ASN A 1009 -13.42 89.10 22.53
CA ASN A 1009 -13.19 89.80 21.26
C ASN A 1009 -14.43 90.56 20.86
N TYR A 1010 -14.29 91.83 20.49
CA TYR A 1010 -15.37 92.64 19.92
C TYR A 1010 -15.36 92.56 18.38
N THR A 1011 -16.53 92.75 17.75
CA THR A 1011 -16.72 92.75 16.29
C THR A 1011 -17.78 93.79 15.93
N VAL A 1012 -17.58 94.55 14.84
CA VAL A 1012 -18.53 95.58 14.39
C VAL A 1012 -19.25 95.15 13.11
N ALA A 1013 -20.58 95.23 13.09
CA ALA A 1013 -21.40 95.00 11.90
C ALA A 1013 -22.68 95.85 11.92
N ALA A 1014 -23.05 96.44 10.77
CA ALA A 1014 -24.26 97.25 10.60
C ALA A 1014 -24.48 98.34 11.68
N GLY A 1015 -23.39 98.96 12.15
CA GLY A 1015 -23.42 100.01 13.18
C GLY A 1015 -23.59 99.49 14.61
N LYS A 1016 -23.46 98.18 14.86
CA LYS A 1016 -23.54 97.55 16.19
C LYS A 1016 -22.22 96.87 16.55
N VAL A 1017 -21.95 96.72 17.85
CA VAL A 1017 -20.84 95.92 18.38
C VAL A 1017 -21.38 94.64 18.98
N THR A 1018 -20.70 93.53 18.71
CA THR A 1018 -20.92 92.23 19.35
C THR A 1018 -19.64 91.80 20.05
N TRP A 1019 -19.70 91.14 21.21
CA TRP A 1019 -18.52 90.50 21.82
C TRP A 1019 -18.66 89.00 22.05
N THR A 1020 -17.53 88.29 22.11
CA THR A 1020 -17.46 86.87 22.45
C THR A 1020 -17.43 86.63 23.96
N THR A 1021 -17.91 85.47 24.39
CA THR A 1021 -17.75 84.99 25.78
C THR A 1021 -16.27 84.89 26.16
N GLY A 1022 -15.90 85.34 27.36
CA GLY A 1022 -14.51 85.33 27.85
C GLY A 1022 -14.38 85.50 29.37
N LYS A 1023 -13.20 85.88 29.87
CA LYS A 1023 -12.83 85.93 31.30
C LYS A 1023 -12.28 87.29 31.76
N LEU A 1024 -12.42 87.60 33.05
CA LEU A 1024 -11.92 88.80 33.73
C LEU A 1024 -11.34 88.45 35.11
N TRP A 1025 -10.24 89.10 35.50
CA TRP A 1025 -9.62 88.99 36.83
C TRP A 1025 -9.51 90.33 37.56
N TYR A 1026 -9.83 90.30 38.85
CA TYR A 1026 -9.63 91.41 39.80
C TYR A 1026 -9.48 90.84 41.21
N GLU A 1027 -8.56 91.39 42.02
CA GLU A 1027 -8.30 90.94 43.41
C GLU A 1027 -8.22 89.39 43.56
N ASP A 1028 -7.44 88.75 42.69
CA ASP A 1028 -7.29 87.28 42.55
C ASP A 1028 -8.56 86.46 42.22
N ALA A 1029 -9.71 87.10 41.99
CA ALA A 1029 -10.96 86.45 41.58
C ALA A 1029 -11.11 86.37 40.04
N GLU A 1030 -11.78 85.33 39.52
CA GLU A 1030 -12.05 85.12 38.09
C GLU A 1030 -13.56 85.15 37.79
N TYR A 1031 -13.96 85.90 36.75
CA TYR A 1031 -15.34 86.01 36.28
C TYR A 1031 -15.46 85.63 34.80
N THR A 1032 -16.59 85.03 34.40
CA THR A 1032 -16.91 84.72 32.99
C THR A 1032 -17.94 85.72 32.46
N ILE A 1033 -17.60 86.39 31.35
CA ILE A 1033 -18.45 87.38 30.65
C ILE A 1033 -19.16 86.70 29.48
N ALA A 1034 -20.46 86.88 29.33
CA ALA A 1034 -21.27 86.34 28.23
C ALA A 1034 -21.21 87.19 26.94
N ALA A 1035 -21.46 86.56 25.79
CA ALA A 1035 -21.56 87.22 24.48
C ALA A 1035 -22.88 87.99 24.29
N GLU A 1036 -22.81 89.24 23.83
CA GLU A 1036 -23.97 90.12 23.60
C GLU A 1036 -23.73 91.10 22.42
N THR A 1037 -24.78 91.78 21.93
CA THR A 1037 -24.75 92.76 20.84
C THR A 1037 -25.48 94.06 21.17
N THR A 1038 -24.85 95.20 20.94
CA THR A 1038 -25.37 96.55 21.26
C THR A 1038 -26.48 97.04 20.31
N GLY A 1039 -27.05 98.21 20.66
CA GLY A 1039 -27.79 99.07 19.73
C GLY A 1039 -26.89 99.69 18.65
N THR A 1040 -27.49 100.50 17.78
CA THR A 1040 -26.82 101.16 16.63
C THR A 1040 -26.22 102.54 16.95
N ALA A 1041 -25.91 102.81 18.22
CA ALA A 1041 -25.40 104.09 18.72
C ALA A 1041 -23.98 103.94 19.26
N HIS A 1042 -23.26 105.06 19.44
CA HIS A 1042 -21.94 105.06 20.09
C HIS A 1042 -22.10 104.61 21.54
N ALA A 1043 -21.25 103.71 22.03
CA ALA A 1043 -21.46 103.08 23.35
C ALA A 1043 -20.15 102.85 24.12
N PHE A 1044 -20.17 103.15 25.42
CA PHE A 1044 -19.19 102.70 26.40
C PHE A 1044 -19.56 101.30 26.87
N ILE A 1045 -18.58 100.39 26.94
CA ILE A 1045 -18.72 99.03 27.44
C ILE A 1045 -17.87 98.92 28.69
N TYR A 1046 -18.47 98.59 29.84
CA TYR A 1046 -17.81 98.64 31.13
C TYR A 1046 -18.09 97.41 32.00
N TRP A 1047 -17.15 97.14 32.90
CA TRP A 1047 -17.27 96.16 33.96
C TRP A 1047 -17.54 96.87 35.28
N ASP A 1048 -18.34 96.22 36.10
CA ASP A 1048 -18.82 96.68 37.39
C ASP A 1048 -18.75 95.47 38.32
N LYS A 1049 -18.08 95.61 39.47
CA LYS A 1049 -17.89 94.53 40.45
C LYS A 1049 -19.22 94.00 41.02
N ASP A 1050 -20.26 94.83 41.07
CA ASP A 1050 -21.62 94.44 41.48
C ASP A 1050 -22.36 93.65 40.37
N SER A 1051 -21.90 93.71 39.12
CA SER A 1051 -22.45 92.96 37.98
C SER A 1051 -21.39 92.13 37.24
N PRO A 1052 -20.61 91.27 37.91
CA PRO A 1052 -19.26 90.97 37.45
C PRO A 1052 -19.18 89.94 36.31
N THR A 1053 -20.30 89.33 35.92
CA THR A 1053 -20.41 88.30 34.85
C THR A 1053 -20.99 88.81 33.54
N VAL A 1054 -21.28 90.12 33.44
CA VAL A 1054 -21.78 90.77 32.22
C VAL A 1054 -21.02 92.08 32.00
N PHE A 1055 -20.97 92.54 30.76
CA PHE A 1055 -20.59 93.92 30.49
C PHE A 1055 -21.84 94.76 30.34
N GLN A 1056 -21.85 95.90 31.04
CA GLN A 1056 -22.86 96.92 30.88
C GLN A 1056 -22.50 97.79 29.67
N HIS A 1057 -23.50 98.31 28.96
CA HIS A 1057 -23.26 99.23 27.85
C HIS A 1057 -24.19 100.45 27.87
N SER A 1058 -23.64 101.63 27.57
CA SER A 1058 -24.34 102.92 27.69
C SER A 1058 -23.86 103.91 26.64
N ASP A 1059 -24.79 104.66 26.04
CA ASP A 1059 -24.46 105.71 25.06
C ASP A 1059 -23.81 106.96 25.71
N THR A 1060 -23.85 107.04 27.06
CA THR A 1060 -23.14 108.03 27.88
C THR A 1060 -22.04 107.36 28.71
N ALA A 1061 -20.97 108.09 29.05
CA ALA A 1061 -19.91 107.56 29.89
C ALA A 1061 -20.47 107.15 31.28
N PRO A 1062 -20.13 105.96 31.81
CA PRO A 1062 -20.52 105.55 33.15
C PRO A 1062 -19.81 106.40 34.21
N ALA A 1063 -20.40 106.47 35.41
CA ALA A 1063 -19.66 106.93 36.58
C ALA A 1063 -18.57 105.90 36.89
N LEU A 1064 -17.33 106.35 37.01
CA LEU A 1064 -16.19 105.53 37.40
C LEU A 1064 -15.92 105.75 38.89
N ASP A 1065 -15.68 104.66 39.61
CA ASP A 1065 -15.32 104.63 41.02
C ASP A 1065 -14.30 103.50 41.27
N ASP A 1066 -14.10 103.10 42.52
CA ASP A 1066 -13.13 102.07 42.92
C ASP A 1066 -13.53 100.66 42.44
N ASP A 1067 -14.77 100.45 41.97
CA ASP A 1067 -15.34 99.15 41.59
C ASP A 1067 -15.91 99.11 40.15
N VAL A 1068 -15.79 100.20 39.36
CA VAL A 1068 -16.29 100.32 37.97
C VAL A 1068 -15.19 100.75 36.98
N TRP A 1069 -14.97 99.96 35.93
CA TRP A 1069 -13.94 100.18 34.90
C TRP A 1069 -14.49 100.08 33.46
N VAL A 1070 -14.15 101.04 32.60
CA VAL A 1070 -14.47 100.97 31.16
C VAL A 1070 -13.49 100.03 30.44
N MET A 1071 -14.03 99.09 29.67
CA MET A 1071 -13.31 97.97 29.06
C MET A 1071 -13.19 98.11 27.53
N ALA A 1072 -14.15 98.78 26.89
CA ALA A 1072 -14.13 99.12 25.48
C ALA A 1072 -15.02 100.34 25.17
N TYR A 1073 -14.77 100.99 24.04
CA TYR A 1073 -15.63 102.07 23.52
C TYR A 1073 -15.90 101.90 22.03
N PHE A 1074 -17.14 102.15 21.63
CA PHE A 1074 -17.61 102.12 20.25
C PHE A 1074 -17.93 103.53 19.76
N ASP A 1075 -17.23 103.97 18.70
CA ASP A 1075 -17.35 105.31 18.13
C ASP A 1075 -18.42 105.43 17.02
N GLY A 1076 -19.31 104.45 16.90
CA GLY A 1076 -20.28 104.34 15.81
C GLY A 1076 -19.76 103.62 14.55
N THR A 1077 -18.44 103.47 14.38
CA THR A 1077 -17.80 102.84 13.22
C THR A 1077 -16.83 101.72 13.58
N ASN A 1078 -16.02 101.91 14.64
CA ASN A 1078 -15.02 100.99 15.13
C ASN A 1078 -15.17 100.80 16.65
N VAL A 1079 -14.83 99.60 17.13
CA VAL A 1079 -14.68 99.33 18.56
C VAL A 1079 -13.21 99.48 18.95
N SER A 1080 -12.92 100.56 19.67
CA SER A 1080 -11.65 100.75 20.37
C SER A 1080 -11.73 99.95 21.66
N GLY A 1081 -11.38 98.66 21.57
CA GLY A 1081 -11.35 97.79 22.74
C GLY A 1081 -10.12 98.02 23.60
N ALA A 1082 -10.12 97.39 24.77
CA ALA A 1082 -8.90 96.83 25.31
C ALA A 1082 -8.96 95.30 25.17
N TYR A 1083 -8.48 94.81 24.03
CA TYR A 1083 -8.29 93.37 23.80
C TYR A 1083 -7.04 92.93 24.57
N ALA A 1084 -7.19 91.93 25.44
CA ALA A 1084 -6.19 91.45 26.40
C ALA A 1084 -5.71 92.49 27.44
N GLN A 1085 -6.16 92.29 28.69
CA GLN A 1085 -5.57 92.78 29.95
C GLN A 1085 -5.41 94.29 30.19
N LYS A 1086 -5.69 95.16 29.22
CA LYS A 1086 -5.73 96.61 29.47
C LYS A 1086 -7.12 97.03 29.92
N ILE A 1087 -7.18 98.09 30.72
CA ILE A 1087 -8.41 98.76 31.11
C ILE A 1087 -8.41 100.16 30.49
N ILE A 1088 -9.51 100.53 29.86
CA ILE A 1088 -9.71 101.89 29.35
C ILE A 1088 -10.26 102.78 30.49
N HIS A 1089 -9.47 102.93 31.56
CA HIS A 1089 -9.61 104.11 32.41
C HIS A 1089 -8.95 105.29 31.67
N GLY A 1090 -9.59 105.72 30.59
CA GLY A 1090 -9.10 106.72 29.64
C GLY A 1090 -9.21 108.18 30.12
N GLY A 1091 -9.16 108.41 31.44
CA GLY A 1091 -9.47 109.69 32.07
C GLY A 1091 -8.27 110.57 32.40
N LEU A 1092 -7.35 110.08 33.24
CA LEU A 1092 -6.30 110.92 33.86
C LEU A 1092 -4.96 110.19 34.03
N VAL A 1093 -4.27 109.94 32.92
CA VAL A 1093 -2.83 110.27 32.86
C VAL A 1093 -2.71 111.54 32.02
N GLN A 1094 -2.82 112.70 32.65
CA GLN A 1094 -2.44 113.96 32.01
C GLN A 1094 -1.01 114.31 32.45
N ALA A 1095 -0.14 114.54 31.48
CA ALA A 1095 1.28 114.70 31.73
C ALA A 1095 1.59 115.98 32.55
N SER A 1096 2.34 115.80 33.65
CA SER A 1096 3.10 116.85 34.35
C SER A 1096 2.34 117.91 35.18
N SER A 1097 1.38 117.49 36.01
CA SER A 1097 1.02 118.14 37.30
C SER A 1097 0.11 117.19 38.08
N ILE A 1098 0.25 116.88 39.36
CA ILE A 1098 0.74 117.66 40.51
C ILE A 1098 1.65 116.73 41.34
N THR A 1099 2.96 116.92 41.57
CA THR A 1099 3.74 117.97 42.28
C THR A 1099 3.34 118.32 43.71
N ALA A 1100 4.16 117.83 44.66
CA ALA A 1100 4.73 118.61 45.75
C ALA A 1100 3.76 119.31 46.72
N ASP A 1101 3.17 118.53 47.63
CA ASP A 1101 3.05 118.92 49.04
C ASP A 1101 2.79 117.69 49.90
N LYS A 1102 3.29 117.69 51.15
CA LYS A 1102 3.20 116.60 52.15
C LYS A 1102 4.15 115.42 51.98
N MET A 1103 5.43 115.77 51.98
CA MET A 1103 6.28 115.48 53.14
C MET A 1103 5.49 115.17 54.41
N SER A 1104 5.75 114.00 55.00
CA SER A 1104 6.51 114.02 56.26
C SER A 1104 7.34 112.76 56.43
N VAL A 1105 8.60 112.82 56.01
CA VAL A 1105 9.65 112.03 56.64
C VAL A 1105 9.84 112.58 58.06
N THR A 1106 9.59 111.79 59.10
CA THR A 1106 9.97 112.14 60.49
C THR A 1106 11.14 111.28 60.98
N SER A 1107 12.15 111.24 60.11
CA SER A 1107 13.51 110.73 60.29
C SER A 1107 13.77 109.23 60.13
N LEU A 1108 14.75 108.96 59.27
CA LEU A 1108 15.60 107.77 59.27
C LEU A 1108 16.69 107.91 60.37
N SER A 1109 16.34 108.48 61.54
CA SER A 1109 17.28 108.78 62.63
C SER A 1109 16.73 108.35 63.99
N ALA A 1110 16.39 107.08 64.08
CA ALA A 1110 17.18 106.26 64.98
C ALA A 1110 17.97 105.31 64.06
N ILE A 1111 19.29 105.18 64.17
CA ILE A 1111 19.91 104.67 65.40
C ILE A 1111 19.05 103.51 65.92
N SER A 1112 19.15 102.43 65.15
CA SER A 1112 19.55 101.16 65.71
C SER A 1112 18.46 100.31 66.37
N ALA A 1113 18.03 99.31 65.58
CA ALA A 1113 17.57 97.94 65.92
C ALA A 1113 18.57 96.75 65.72
N ASN A 1114 19.91 96.82 65.83
CA ASN A 1114 20.73 97.79 66.54
C ASN A 1114 21.96 98.33 65.76
N LEU A 1115 21.82 98.63 64.45
CA LEU A 1115 22.59 99.66 63.74
C LEU A 1115 21.84 100.15 62.48
#